data_AF-F2UNV8-F1
#
_entry.id   AF-F2UNV8-F1
#
_cell.length_a   1.000
_cell.length_b   1.000
_cell.length_c   1.000
_cell.angle_alpha   90.00
_cell.angle_beta   90.00
_cell.angle_gamma   90.00
#
_symmetry.space_group_name_H-M   'P 1'
#
loop_
_entity.id
_entity.type
_entity.pdbx_description
1 polymer ?
#
loop_
_entity_poly.entity_id
_entity_poly.type
_entity_poly.pdbx_seq_one_letter_code
_entity_poly.pdbx_strand_id
1 'polypeptide(L)'
;MTHSGGAVLRVLALTLVVAVHAASAVIPCHDIQGHQACVLMPECEWSEFRHACHEKGGSHPCKFHGDEQSCKADPACDYHGDLGICTSKGEPAPCHYRETAQACQKQPGCAFNTELHLCHEEGQLPCHSLGKKECEPADNCLWLEEAGLCIGSDDLRCHFFSSADTCRSRSECHWDDTTSQCIHDVLKDACDHVHVEDACRAQPNCEWMKDFNYCKHKDVPVPCFRHSSRRTCERDPTCEYTRGANACHTKGATVPCSRFFDSEGCHAAQHCRYDNHLRACVGKDEEIPCNRFAERESCLNAGCDFYRHVCMDKGQRAPCHTYETPFKCMQAGCEFDYEEETCIDGVNRETLDRISHHVHRQRPPTRAEMGCEHASCGELPTCSGDTTLATPMYDCCPRCSYPRDVCTMFLDQSACPRECEWHPVEFACTEVGGQPPCHRCFDETMCEERKDECEWHSSAFVCTEKGEKPPCWRLSAQRSCEANDCTWDTEARMCHEEGVAIACEHLPETSCRAADGRCMWDPHAYMCHEPGEAPACSSYTTEAACHSNANRCEFIPSADRCLPKGHVPPCHIFPKSECSEQDHCKYDGMLRECIDDFDFEPLPCHEHFDEEDCNTDDTCTWAKEALGCFVKGQEVPCDRIFEQENCQGPRCQWFPEGQRCLSAGENVQCAHVFDKESCEKIGCDFHDDVGVCTNKGAKTDCNFLHDEDACKQREDCHWDGLGQACMSATSEHRCFASNSANECRAMDFCKWIVGESRCVYVHEGQTDCGEFTQHASCSEFDDCEWDIDARVCHPKGELKCKHIHEPEPCMRVAKCAWDQHTQRCRRLKKPRHVEL
;
A
#
# COMPACT_ATOMS: atom_id res chain seq x y z
N MET A 1 90.44 2.19 23.83
CA MET A 1 90.47 0.99 22.96
C MET A 1 89.43 1.25 21.86
N THR A 2 89.84 1.80 20.71
CA THR A 2 90.17 1.09 19.45
C THR A 2 88.90 0.52 18.76
N HIS A 3 88.56 0.73 17.48
CA HIS A 3 88.98 1.57 16.33
C HIS A 3 87.77 1.53 15.33
N SER A 4 87.55 2.32 14.29
CA SER A 4 88.10 3.54 13.61
C SER A 4 87.00 4.03 12.62
N GLY A 5 87.01 5.16 11.91
CA GLY A 5 87.95 6.24 11.62
C GLY A 5 87.76 6.72 10.17
N GLY A 6 87.56 8.03 9.96
CA GLY A 6 87.76 8.75 8.68
C GLY A 6 86.59 8.79 7.68
N ALA A 7 86.42 9.82 6.85
CA ALA A 7 87.14 11.10 6.76
C ALA A 7 86.25 12.20 6.15
N VAL A 8 86.65 13.47 6.33
CA VAL A 8 85.97 14.67 5.80
C VAL A 8 86.80 15.23 4.63
N LEU A 9 86.16 15.60 3.49
CA LEU A 9 86.30 16.91 2.80
C LEU A 9 85.74 16.93 1.36
N ARG A 10 84.89 17.94 1.09
CA ARG A 10 84.79 18.82 -0.11
C ARG A 10 85.04 18.27 -1.54
N VAL A 11 84.11 18.57 -2.45
CA VAL A 11 84.37 19.37 -3.68
C VAL A 11 83.05 20.00 -4.20
N LEU A 12 83.16 21.28 -4.61
CA LEU A 12 82.33 22.14 -5.50
C LEU A 12 80.94 21.62 -5.97
N ALA A 13 79.81 22.31 -5.81
CA ALA A 13 79.45 23.68 -6.22
C ALA A 13 79.46 23.91 -7.76
N LEU A 14 78.28 23.80 -8.41
CA LEU A 14 77.79 24.73 -9.45
C LEU A 14 76.32 24.45 -9.86
N THR A 15 75.49 25.48 -9.76
CA THR A 15 74.36 25.87 -10.64
C THR A 15 73.54 24.81 -11.41
N LEU A 16 72.24 24.68 -11.08
CA LEU A 16 71.17 24.92 -12.07
C LEU A 16 69.87 25.39 -11.39
N VAL A 17 69.25 26.42 -11.96
CA VAL A 17 67.87 26.82 -11.64
C VAL A 17 66.93 25.89 -12.41
N VAL A 18 66.03 25.20 -11.71
CA VAL A 18 64.82 24.61 -12.31
C VAL A 18 63.64 25.13 -11.50
N ALA A 19 62.76 25.86 -12.17
CA ALA A 19 61.57 26.41 -11.55
C ALA A 19 60.58 25.29 -11.25
N VAL A 20 60.27 25.09 -9.96
CA VAL A 20 59.06 24.38 -9.57
C VAL A 20 57.92 25.39 -9.60
N HIS A 21 57.30 25.54 -10.79
CA HIS A 21 55.90 25.94 -10.86
C HIS A 21 55.06 24.75 -10.36
N ALA A 22 55.03 24.57 -9.05
CA ALA A 22 53.91 23.88 -8.44
C ALA A 22 52.74 24.85 -8.57
N ALA A 23 51.79 24.55 -9.47
CA ALA A 23 50.52 25.23 -9.47
C ALA A 23 49.86 24.93 -8.12
N SER A 24 49.86 25.90 -7.22
CA SER A 24 49.02 25.87 -6.03
C SER A 24 47.58 25.87 -6.52
N ALA A 25 46.98 24.69 -6.66
CA ALA A 25 45.54 24.55 -6.72
C ALA A 25 45.02 25.11 -5.39
N VAL A 26 44.54 26.35 -5.43
CA VAL A 26 43.84 26.96 -4.31
C VAL A 26 42.54 26.17 -4.19
N ILE A 27 42.51 25.25 -3.23
CA ILE A 27 41.28 24.52 -2.88
C ILE A 27 40.31 25.58 -2.36
N PRO A 28 39.17 25.82 -3.03
CA PRO A 28 38.17 26.75 -2.54
C PRO A 28 37.71 26.34 -1.14
N CYS A 29 37.46 27.29 -0.24
CA CYS A 29 37.06 26.95 1.13
C CYS A 29 35.81 26.04 1.17
N HIS A 30 34.91 26.13 0.20
CA HIS A 30 33.69 25.31 0.14
C HIS A 30 33.92 23.81 -0.14
N ASP A 31 35.07 23.42 -0.71
CA ASP A 31 35.42 22.01 -0.93
C ASP A 31 36.04 21.35 0.32
N ILE A 32 36.23 22.11 1.40
CA ILE A 32 36.89 21.65 2.62
C ILE A 32 35.86 21.07 3.60
N GLN A 33 35.75 19.74 3.61
CA GLN A 33 34.89 19.02 4.54
C GLN A 33 35.52 18.90 5.93
N GLY A 34 34.76 19.28 6.96
CA GLY A 34 35.10 19.09 8.37
C GLY A 34 35.79 20.28 9.05
N HIS A 35 35.34 20.59 10.27
CA HIS A 35 35.77 21.75 11.06
C HIS A 35 37.30 21.86 11.21
N GLN A 36 37.97 20.75 11.53
CA GLN A 36 39.44 20.76 11.75
C GLN A 36 40.23 21.10 10.47
N ALA A 37 39.76 20.67 9.30
CA ALA A 37 40.41 21.02 8.04
C ALA A 37 40.21 22.50 7.69
N CYS A 38 39.02 23.04 7.99
CA CYS A 38 38.70 24.46 7.79
C CYS A 38 39.57 25.40 8.64
N VAL A 39 39.71 25.10 9.94
CA VAL A 39 40.47 25.94 10.90
C VAL A 39 41.97 26.00 10.58
N LEU A 40 42.51 25.03 9.82
CA LEU A 40 43.90 25.02 9.37
C LEU A 40 44.16 25.93 8.15
N MET A 41 43.12 26.43 7.48
CA MET A 41 43.23 27.34 6.34
C MET A 41 43.00 28.79 6.79
N PRO A 42 44.03 29.66 6.74
CA PRO A 42 43.95 30.99 7.35
C PRO A 42 42.89 31.92 6.71
N GLU A 43 42.66 31.74 5.40
CA GLU A 43 41.68 32.48 4.59
C GLU A 43 40.25 31.93 4.70
N CYS A 44 40.03 30.85 5.46
CA CYS A 44 38.71 30.24 5.65
C CYS A 44 38.16 30.45 7.07
N GLU A 45 36.85 30.27 7.21
CA GLU A 45 36.11 30.26 8.47
C GLU A 45 35.04 29.16 8.46
N TRP A 46 34.76 28.58 9.62
CA TRP A 46 33.79 27.50 9.78
C TRP A 46 32.44 28.07 10.21
N SER A 47 31.39 27.74 9.46
CA SER A 47 30.02 28.09 9.84
C SER A 47 29.44 26.97 10.68
N GLU A 48 29.40 27.16 12.01
CA GLU A 48 28.72 26.25 12.96
C GLU A 48 27.28 25.91 12.48
N PHE A 49 26.55 26.92 12.00
CA PHE A 49 25.16 26.80 11.52
C PHE A 49 24.98 25.92 10.26
N ARG A 50 26.03 25.71 9.46
CA ARG A 50 25.94 24.96 8.19
C ARG A 50 26.85 23.73 8.13
N HIS A 51 27.64 23.50 9.17
CA HIS A 51 28.72 22.50 9.19
C HIS A 51 29.60 22.52 7.93
N ALA A 52 29.93 23.73 7.45
CA ALA A 52 30.65 23.96 6.21
C ALA A 52 31.70 25.08 6.32
N CYS A 53 32.74 24.98 5.50
CA CYS A 53 33.84 25.91 5.44
C CYS A 53 33.61 26.96 4.32
N HIS A 54 33.96 28.23 4.56
CA HIS A 54 33.77 29.33 3.62
C HIS A 54 34.90 30.36 3.73
N GLU A 55 35.03 31.27 2.75
CA GLU A 55 36.07 32.31 2.77
C GLU A 55 35.81 33.38 3.84
N LYS A 56 36.87 33.78 4.54
CA LYS A 56 36.82 34.65 5.70
C LYS A 56 36.43 36.07 5.30
N GLY A 57 35.21 36.47 5.67
CA GLY A 57 34.62 37.76 5.25
C GLY A 57 33.97 37.75 3.86
N GLY A 58 33.86 36.59 3.20
CA GLY A 58 32.98 36.42 2.05
C GLY A 58 31.53 36.40 2.51
N SER A 59 30.67 37.22 1.88
CA SER A 59 29.22 37.16 2.12
C SER A 59 28.68 35.80 1.73
N HIS A 60 27.83 35.21 2.57
CA HIS A 60 27.23 33.93 2.27
C HIS A 60 26.29 34.02 1.06
N PRO A 61 26.16 32.94 0.24
CA PRO A 61 25.08 32.88 -0.73
C PRO A 61 23.74 32.93 0.02
N CYS A 62 22.88 33.86 -0.38
CA CYS A 62 21.71 34.25 0.43
C CYS A 62 20.63 33.16 0.51
N LYS A 63 20.58 32.26 -0.47
CA LYS A 63 19.69 31.08 -0.53
C LYS A 63 19.78 30.10 0.66
N PHE A 64 20.72 30.32 1.57
CA PHE A 64 20.97 29.50 2.76
C PHE A 64 20.55 30.19 4.07
N HIS A 65 19.85 31.33 4.00
CA HIS A 65 19.18 31.94 5.15
C HIS A 65 17.71 31.50 5.13
N GLY A 66 17.33 30.63 6.07
CA GLY A 66 16.03 29.94 6.07
C GLY A 66 14.88 30.72 6.71
N ASP A 67 15.12 31.95 7.17
CA ASP A 67 14.12 32.79 7.83
C ASP A 67 14.38 34.29 7.58
N GLU A 68 13.34 35.11 7.80
CA GLU A 68 13.37 36.56 7.62
C GLU A 68 14.47 37.26 8.45
N GLN A 69 14.75 36.75 9.65
CA GLN A 69 15.64 37.39 10.61
C GLN A 69 17.11 37.07 10.33
N SER A 70 17.43 35.84 9.91
CA SER A 70 18.77 35.49 9.39
C SER A 70 19.06 36.20 8.06
N CYS A 71 18.10 36.23 7.13
CA CYS A 71 18.26 36.91 5.84
C CYS A 71 18.53 38.41 6.01
N LYS A 72 17.75 39.10 6.85
CA LYS A 72 17.93 40.55 7.10
C LYS A 72 19.19 40.89 7.93
N ALA A 73 19.81 39.91 8.58
CA ALA A 73 21.05 40.11 9.30
C ALA A 73 22.27 40.17 8.36
N ASP A 74 22.18 39.58 7.17
CA ASP A 74 23.24 39.61 6.16
C ASP A 74 23.09 40.83 5.23
N PRO A 75 24.01 41.82 5.27
CA PRO A 75 23.87 43.05 4.49
C PRO A 75 24.01 42.85 2.97
N ALA A 76 24.46 41.66 2.53
CA ALA A 76 24.58 41.26 1.13
C ALA A 76 23.32 40.57 0.58
N CYS A 77 22.25 40.45 1.38
CA CYS A 77 21.01 39.78 1.00
C CYS A 77 19.79 40.71 1.02
N ASP A 78 18.75 40.35 0.26
CA ASP A 78 17.40 40.92 0.32
C ASP A 78 16.38 39.79 0.57
N TYR A 79 15.41 40.04 1.47
CA TYR A 79 14.35 39.09 1.82
C TYR A 79 13.06 39.41 1.05
N HIS A 80 12.56 38.44 0.28
CA HIS A 80 11.28 38.54 -0.44
C HIS A 80 10.16 37.99 0.43
N GLY A 81 9.62 38.83 1.30
CA GLY A 81 8.66 38.43 2.34
C GLY A 81 7.31 37.93 1.82
N ASP A 82 7.02 38.13 0.54
CA ASP A 82 5.87 37.57 -0.18
C ASP A 82 6.15 36.18 -0.80
N LEU A 83 7.38 35.68 -0.66
CA LEU A 83 7.83 34.36 -1.10
C LEU A 83 8.48 33.51 0.00
N GLY A 84 8.88 34.13 1.12
CA GLY A 84 9.63 33.45 2.18
C GLY A 84 11.10 33.17 1.84
N ILE A 85 11.64 33.68 0.72
CA ILE A 85 13.00 33.39 0.24
C ILE A 85 13.97 34.57 0.43
N CYS A 86 15.26 34.24 0.44
CA CYS A 86 16.38 35.17 0.57
C CYS A 86 17.27 35.14 -0.69
N THR A 87 17.40 36.25 -1.42
CA THR A 87 18.29 36.37 -2.59
C THR A 87 19.47 37.29 -2.31
N SER A 88 20.46 37.30 -3.20
CA SER A 88 21.53 38.30 -3.13
C SER A 88 20.95 39.68 -3.41
N LYS A 89 21.54 40.69 -2.78
CA LYS A 89 20.99 42.04 -2.74
C LYS A 89 20.92 42.68 -4.13
N GLY A 90 19.72 43.10 -4.51
CA GLY A 90 19.41 43.61 -5.85
C GLY A 90 19.15 42.54 -6.91
N GLU A 91 19.26 41.24 -6.60
CA GLU A 91 18.78 40.17 -7.48
C GLU A 91 17.27 39.97 -7.27
N PRO A 92 16.46 39.88 -8.35
CA PRO A 92 15.07 39.47 -8.23
C PRO A 92 14.98 38.02 -7.72
N ALA A 93 13.85 37.68 -7.10
CA ALA A 93 13.50 36.28 -6.82
C ALA A 93 13.54 35.42 -8.10
N PRO A 94 13.91 34.13 -8.07
CA PRO A 94 13.72 33.26 -9.23
C PRO A 94 12.22 33.14 -9.57
N CYS A 95 11.88 33.15 -10.87
CA CYS A 95 10.47 33.19 -11.31
C CYS A 95 9.63 32.03 -10.79
N HIS A 96 10.21 30.82 -10.65
CA HIS A 96 9.49 29.61 -10.24
C HIS A 96 8.90 29.64 -8.83
N TYR A 97 9.28 30.59 -7.97
CA TYR A 97 8.63 30.79 -6.67
C TYR A 97 7.28 31.54 -6.76
N ARG A 98 6.86 31.99 -7.95
CA ARG A 98 5.65 32.82 -8.14
C ARG A 98 4.45 31.98 -8.59
N GLU A 99 3.75 31.36 -7.64
CA GLU A 99 2.64 30.43 -7.89
C GLU A 99 1.42 31.03 -8.61
N THR A 100 1.21 32.36 -8.54
CA THR A 100 0.05 33.00 -9.20
C THR A 100 0.46 33.79 -10.44
N ALA A 101 -0.38 33.71 -11.49
CA ALA A 101 -0.23 34.52 -12.70
C ALA A 101 -0.03 36.02 -12.42
N GLN A 102 -0.74 36.55 -11.41
CA GLN A 102 -0.63 37.97 -11.03
C GLN A 102 0.67 38.30 -10.29
N ALA A 103 1.23 37.38 -9.52
CA ALA A 103 2.55 37.56 -8.89
C ALA A 103 3.67 37.43 -9.94
N CYS A 104 3.55 36.47 -10.84
CA CYS A 104 4.47 36.25 -11.95
C CYS A 104 4.56 37.48 -12.88
N GLN A 105 3.42 37.98 -13.38
CA GLN A 105 3.36 39.16 -14.26
C GLN A 105 3.86 40.47 -13.64
N LYS A 106 3.93 40.55 -12.30
CA LYS A 106 4.50 41.72 -11.60
C LYS A 106 6.03 41.73 -11.63
N GLN A 107 6.67 40.60 -11.95
CA GLN A 107 8.11 40.45 -11.90
C GLN A 107 8.74 40.59 -13.30
N PRO A 108 9.63 41.57 -13.53
CA PRO A 108 10.29 41.74 -14.82
C PRO A 108 11.11 40.51 -15.20
N GLY A 109 10.94 40.02 -16.44
CA GLY A 109 11.65 38.85 -16.96
C GLY A 109 11.00 37.51 -16.61
N CYS A 110 9.79 37.48 -16.06
CA CYS A 110 9.01 36.26 -15.83
C CYS A 110 7.78 36.16 -16.73
N ALA A 111 7.47 34.95 -17.16
CA ALA A 111 6.25 34.60 -17.89
C ALA A 111 5.48 33.50 -17.13
N PHE A 112 4.15 33.57 -17.14
CA PHE A 112 3.30 32.55 -16.53
C PHE A 112 2.72 31.65 -17.61
N ASN A 113 3.02 30.34 -17.53
CA ASN A 113 2.35 29.34 -18.35
C ASN A 113 1.03 28.97 -17.69
N THR A 114 -0.08 29.29 -18.36
CA THR A 114 -1.44 29.03 -17.88
C THR A 114 -1.88 27.57 -17.93
N GLU A 115 -1.22 26.73 -18.74
CA GLU A 115 -1.55 25.29 -18.85
C GLU A 115 -0.84 24.50 -17.74
N LEU A 116 0.39 24.89 -17.39
CA LEU A 116 1.20 24.26 -16.33
C LEU A 116 1.00 24.89 -14.94
N HIS A 117 0.22 25.97 -14.85
CA HIS A 117 0.10 26.81 -13.65
C HIS A 117 1.45 27.30 -13.06
N LEU A 118 2.47 27.45 -13.91
CA LEU A 118 3.86 27.69 -13.52
C LEU A 118 4.37 29.05 -13.99
N CYS A 119 5.02 29.79 -13.09
CA CYS A 119 5.84 30.94 -13.46
C CYS A 119 7.27 30.51 -13.82
N HIS A 120 7.80 31.00 -14.93
CA HIS A 120 9.14 30.66 -15.40
C HIS A 120 9.84 31.92 -15.96
N GLU A 121 11.14 31.82 -16.26
CA GLU A 121 11.87 32.93 -16.88
C GLU A 121 11.40 33.12 -18.33
N GLU A 122 11.28 34.38 -18.77
CA GLU A 122 10.74 34.73 -20.09
C GLU A 122 11.66 34.19 -21.21
N GLY A 123 11.22 33.12 -21.87
CA GLY A 123 11.99 32.38 -22.88
C GLY A 123 12.65 31.09 -22.40
N GLN A 124 12.47 30.68 -21.15
CA GLN A 124 12.91 29.38 -20.63
C GLN A 124 11.76 28.66 -19.92
N LEU A 125 11.15 27.67 -20.59
CA LEU A 125 10.26 26.72 -19.91
C LEU A 125 11.11 25.59 -19.31
N PRO A 126 10.89 25.19 -18.04
CA PRO A 126 11.54 24.02 -17.48
C PRO A 126 10.93 22.76 -18.09
N CYS A 127 11.68 22.12 -18.98
CA CYS A 127 11.19 20.98 -19.77
C CYS A 127 10.64 19.83 -18.89
N HIS A 128 11.23 19.57 -17.71
CA HIS A 128 10.80 18.49 -16.80
C HIS A 128 9.37 18.62 -16.26
N SER A 129 8.71 19.78 -16.45
CA SER A 129 7.31 19.99 -16.09
C SER A 129 6.34 19.86 -17.28
N LEU A 130 6.84 19.53 -18.48
CA LEU A 130 6.03 19.43 -19.69
C LEU A 130 5.54 17.99 -19.93
N GLY A 131 4.24 17.83 -20.16
CA GLY A 131 3.69 16.64 -20.79
C GLY A 131 4.13 16.51 -22.25
N LYS A 132 3.83 15.37 -22.88
CA LYS A 132 4.26 15.08 -24.25
C LYS A 132 3.86 16.14 -25.27
N LYS A 133 2.60 16.60 -25.21
CA LYS A 133 2.02 17.55 -26.18
C LYS A 133 2.64 18.95 -26.07
N GLU A 134 3.07 19.31 -24.87
CA GLU A 134 3.65 20.59 -24.50
C GLU A 134 5.18 20.58 -24.73
N CYS A 135 5.81 19.41 -24.58
CA CYS A 135 7.24 19.17 -24.78
C CYS A 135 7.65 19.17 -26.25
N GLU A 136 6.93 18.44 -27.11
CA GLU A 136 7.24 18.34 -28.56
C GLU A 136 7.36 19.69 -29.30
N PRO A 137 6.55 20.72 -29.03
CA PRO A 137 6.67 22.04 -29.65
C PRO A 137 7.57 23.03 -28.87
N ALA A 138 8.07 22.68 -27.69
CA ALA A 138 8.85 23.62 -26.86
C ALA A 138 10.31 23.70 -27.32
N ASP A 139 10.74 24.89 -27.75
CA ASP A 139 12.13 25.17 -28.12
C ASP A 139 13.07 24.82 -26.95
N ASN A 140 14.09 24.00 -27.23
CA ASN A 140 15.08 23.43 -26.30
C ASN A 140 14.57 22.31 -25.37
N CYS A 141 13.40 21.74 -25.61
CA CYS A 141 12.93 20.54 -24.90
C CYS A 141 12.93 19.29 -25.81
N LEU A 142 13.05 18.12 -25.19
CA LEU A 142 12.95 16.82 -25.86
C LEU A 142 12.13 15.85 -25.02
N TRP A 143 11.11 15.25 -25.63
CA TRP A 143 10.34 14.17 -25.03
C TRP A 143 11.08 12.84 -25.18
N LEU A 144 11.35 12.15 -24.07
CA LEU A 144 11.89 10.79 -24.06
C LEU A 144 10.75 9.79 -23.92
N GLU A 145 10.29 9.26 -25.06
CA GLU A 145 9.23 8.25 -25.14
C GLU A 145 9.51 7.02 -24.25
N GLU A 146 10.77 6.56 -24.20
CA GLU A 146 11.22 5.40 -23.40
C GLU A 146 11.12 5.63 -21.89
N ALA A 147 11.09 6.89 -21.43
CA ALA A 147 11.15 7.25 -20.01
C ALA A 147 9.95 8.09 -19.53
N GLY A 148 8.98 8.37 -20.41
CA GLY A 148 7.76 9.12 -20.07
C GLY A 148 8.00 10.56 -19.59
N LEU A 149 9.14 11.17 -19.95
CA LEU A 149 9.57 12.45 -19.38
C LEU A 149 10.14 13.40 -20.45
N CYS A 150 9.92 14.69 -20.23
CA CYS A 150 10.49 15.76 -21.03
C CYS A 150 11.76 16.32 -20.38
N ILE A 151 12.83 16.55 -21.13
CA ILE A 151 14.09 17.11 -20.61
C ILE A 151 14.63 18.23 -21.48
N GLY A 152 15.45 19.09 -20.86
CA GLY A 152 16.21 20.10 -21.58
C GLY A 152 17.15 19.45 -22.58
N SER A 153 17.21 19.96 -23.80
CA SER A 153 18.07 19.42 -24.86
C SER A 153 19.55 19.44 -24.49
N ASP A 154 19.95 20.35 -23.60
CA ASP A 154 21.31 20.48 -23.05
C ASP A 154 21.57 19.58 -21.82
N ASP A 155 20.51 19.10 -21.14
CA ASP A 155 20.62 18.18 -19.99
C ASP A 155 20.69 16.70 -20.41
N LEU A 156 20.59 16.42 -21.71
CA LEU A 156 20.62 15.07 -22.26
C LEU A 156 21.96 14.37 -22.00
N ARG A 157 21.96 13.43 -21.05
CA ARG A 157 23.07 12.50 -20.83
C ARG A 157 22.82 11.23 -21.62
N CYS A 158 23.82 10.76 -22.36
CA CYS A 158 23.68 9.60 -23.26
C CYS A 158 23.11 8.35 -22.57
N HIS A 159 23.37 8.13 -21.28
CA HIS A 159 22.87 6.94 -20.55
C HIS A 159 21.35 6.84 -20.41
N PHE A 160 20.59 7.89 -20.77
CA PHE A 160 19.12 7.81 -20.83
C PHE A 160 18.58 7.09 -22.07
N PHE A 161 19.41 6.84 -23.08
CA PHE A 161 19.00 6.07 -24.27
C PHE A 161 19.18 4.58 -24.04
N SER A 162 18.07 3.83 -23.96
CA SER A 162 18.07 2.39 -23.74
C SER A 162 18.17 1.57 -25.02
N SER A 163 18.07 2.21 -26.20
CA SER A 163 18.14 1.56 -27.50
C SER A 163 19.27 2.09 -28.39
N ALA A 164 19.79 1.20 -29.24
CA ALA A 164 20.93 1.51 -30.11
C ALA A 164 20.63 2.62 -31.14
N ASP A 165 19.38 2.70 -31.60
CA ASP A 165 18.99 3.64 -32.64
C ASP A 165 18.71 5.05 -32.07
N THR A 166 18.10 5.17 -30.89
CA THR A 166 17.98 6.46 -30.19
C THR A 166 19.35 6.99 -29.79
N CYS A 167 20.24 6.12 -29.29
CA CYS A 167 21.62 6.48 -28.99
C CYS A 167 22.40 6.98 -30.23
N ARG A 168 22.37 6.22 -31.34
CA ARG A 168 23.07 6.57 -32.59
C ARG A 168 22.47 7.79 -33.31
N SER A 169 21.28 8.26 -32.91
CA SER A 169 20.69 9.49 -33.44
C SER A 169 21.42 10.76 -32.96
N ARG A 170 22.25 10.66 -31.90
CA ARG A 170 23.00 11.77 -31.31
C ARG A 170 24.48 11.70 -31.65
N SER A 171 25.05 12.83 -32.09
CA SER A 171 26.45 12.94 -32.53
C SER A 171 27.47 12.80 -31.39
N GLU A 172 27.03 13.09 -30.17
CA GLU A 172 27.78 13.13 -28.93
C GLU A 172 27.68 11.82 -28.12
N CYS A 173 26.89 10.86 -28.61
CA CYS A 173 26.63 9.59 -27.97
C CYS A 173 27.07 8.40 -28.83
N HIS A 174 27.52 7.34 -28.16
CA HIS A 174 27.97 6.11 -28.77
C HIS A 174 27.31 4.92 -28.08
N TRP A 175 26.67 4.07 -28.87
CA TRP A 175 26.11 2.82 -28.36
C TRP A 175 27.22 1.77 -28.21
N ASP A 176 27.47 1.31 -26.99
CA ASP A 176 28.30 0.14 -26.75
C ASP A 176 27.44 -1.12 -26.85
N ASP A 177 27.53 -1.79 -28.01
CA ASP A 177 26.86 -3.06 -28.30
C ASP A 177 27.21 -4.18 -27.29
N THR A 178 28.25 -4.02 -26.45
CA THR A 178 28.63 -5.02 -25.44
C THR A 178 27.94 -4.84 -24.10
N THR A 179 27.83 -3.60 -23.61
CA THR A 179 27.12 -3.30 -22.37
C THR A 179 25.63 -3.07 -22.58
N SER A 180 25.20 -2.91 -23.85
CA SER A 180 23.86 -2.43 -24.22
C SER A 180 23.54 -1.10 -23.54
N GLN A 181 24.52 -0.20 -23.51
CA GLN A 181 24.40 1.12 -22.93
C GLN A 181 24.87 2.19 -23.90
N CYS A 182 24.17 3.33 -23.86
CA CYS A 182 24.57 4.51 -24.60
C CYS A 182 25.52 5.37 -23.76
N ILE A 183 26.78 5.47 -24.18
CA ILE A 183 27.82 6.22 -23.49
C ILE A 183 28.15 7.52 -24.22
N HIS A 184 28.58 8.55 -23.49
CA HIS A 184 29.02 9.81 -24.10
C HIS A 184 30.38 9.60 -24.78
N ASP A 185 30.59 10.17 -25.98
CA ASP A 185 31.75 9.84 -26.82
C ASP A 185 33.10 10.23 -26.13
N VAL A 186 33.08 11.19 -25.20
CA VAL A 186 34.23 11.56 -24.33
C VAL A 186 34.61 10.46 -23.32
N LEU A 187 33.68 9.59 -22.91
CA LEU A 187 33.93 8.46 -22.01
C LEU A 187 34.48 7.22 -22.72
N LYS A 188 34.50 7.21 -24.06
CA LYS A 188 34.98 6.11 -24.89
C LYS A 188 36.46 5.79 -24.69
N ASP A 189 37.26 6.81 -24.39
CA ASP A 189 38.69 6.71 -24.08
C ASP A 189 38.97 6.43 -22.59
N ALA A 190 37.93 6.40 -21.74
CA ALA A 190 38.06 6.13 -20.31
C ALA A 190 38.09 4.61 -20.07
N CYS A 191 39.29 4.07 -19.87
CA CYS A 191 39.52 2.63 -19.76
C CYS A 191 38.61 1.93 -18.73
N ASP A 192 38.22 2.59 -17.65
CA ASP A 192 37.44 2.03 -16.55
C ASP A 192 35.98 1.69 -16.89
N HIS A 193 35.47 2.16 -18.03
CA HIS A 193 34.18 1.75 -18.60
C HIS A 193 34.27 0.53 -19.54
N VAL A 194 35.47 0.03 -19.86
CA VAL A 194 35.64 -1.10 -20.78
C VAL A 194 35.58 -2.43 -20.01
N HIS A 195 34.45 -3.11 -20.09
CA HIS A 195 34.20 -4.36 -19.35
C HIS A 195 34.59 -5.66 -20.10
N VAL A 196 35.27 -5.54 -21.25
CA VAL A 196 35.67 -6.68 -22.10
C VAL A 196 37.18 -6.73 -22.26
N GLU A 197 37.77 -7.92 -22.08
CA GLU A 197 39.22 -8.14 -22.19
C GLU A 197 39.79 -7.73 -23.55
N ASP A 198 39.14 -8.12 -24.65
CA ASP A 198 39.63 -7.83 -26.00
C ASP A 198 39.44 -6.35 -26.39
N ALA A 199 38.33 -5.72 -26.00
CA ALA A 199 38.13 -4.28 -26.23
C ALA A 199 39.15 -3.44 -25.43
N CYS A 200 39.43 -3.84 -24.17
CA CYS A 200 40.45 -3.20 -23.35
C CYS A 200 41.86 -3.31 -23.97
N ARG A 201 42.21 -4.49 -24.49
CA ARG A 201 43.48 -4.73 -25.18
C ARG A 201 43.60 -3.98 -26.51
N ALA A 202 42.49 -3.66 -27.16
CA ALA A 202 42.47 -2.86 -28.38
C ALA A 202 42.77 -1.37 -28.11
N GLN A 203 42.48 -0.85 -26.91
CA GLN A 203 42.77 0.53 -26.56
C GLN A 203 44.27 0.74 -26.22
N PRO A 204 44.98 1.69 -26.87
CA PRO A 204 46.43 1.82 -26.77
C PRO A 204 46.93 2.22 -25.36
N ASN A 205 46.09 2.90 -24.58
CA ASN A 205 46.42 3.41 -23.25
C ASN A 205 45.84 2.57 -22.11
N CYS A 206 45.26 1.38 -22.39
CA CYS A 206 44.57 0.56 -21.40
C CYS A 206 45.20 -0.82 -21.16
N GLU A 207 44.95 -1.37 -19.99
CA GLU A 207 45.46 -2.65 -19.50
C GLU A 207 44.33 -3.44 -18.84
N TRP A 208 44.12 -4.69 -19.29
CA TRP A 208 43.10 -5.57 -18.72
C TRP A 208 43.62 -6.27 -17.47
N MET A 209 42.97 -6.02 -16.34
CA MET A 209 43.32 -6.60 -15.06
C MET A 209 42.56 -7.90 -14.82
N LYS A 210 43.12 -9.01 -15.31
CA LYS A 210 42.49 -10.35 -15.25
C LYS A 210 42.07 -10.80 -13.84
N ASP A 211 42.80 -10.42 -12.80
CA ASP A 211 42.46 -10.76 -11.41
C ASP A 211 41.18 -10.05 -10.89
N PHE A 212 40.68 -9.05 -11.63
CA PHE A 212 39.57 -8.17 -11.22
C PHE A 212 38.49 -7.95 -12.31
N ASN A 213 38.66 -8.52 -13.51
CA ASN A 213 37.78 -8.35 -14.67
C ASN A 213 37.41 -6.87 -14.97
N TYR A 214 38.38 -5.97 -14.90
CA TYR A 214 38.20 -4.58 -15.32
C TYR A 214 39.39 -4.08 -16.11
N CYS A 215 39.13 -3.08 -16.94
CA CYS A 215 40.12 -2.38 -17.70
C CYS A 215 40.56 -1.09 -16.97
N LYS A 216 41.85 -0.76 -17.01
CA LYS A 216 42.39 0.48 -16.42
C LYS A 216 43.36 1.16 -17.36
N HIS A 217 43.68 2.42 -17.10
CA HIS A 217 44.82 3.04 -17.77
C HIS A 217 46.13 2.32 -17.43
N LYS A 218 47.02 2.21 -18.43
CA LYS A 218 48.44 1.86 -18.22
C LYS A 218 49.06 2.86 -17.26
N ASP A 219 50.00 2.38 -16.44
CA ASP A 219 50.74 3.15 -15.43
C ASP A 219 49.91 3.76 -14.28
N VAL A 220 48.57 3.74 -14.34
CA VAL A 220 47.70 4.04 -13.18
C VAL A 220 47.66 2.83 -12.24
N PRO A 221 47.96 2.98 -10.94
CA PRO A 221 47.85 1.91 -9.96
C PRO A 221 46.40 1.51 -9.70
N VAL A 222 46.17 0.26 -9.31
CA VAL A 222 44.83 -0.23 -8.96
C VAL A 222 44.36 0.46 -7.68
N PRO A 223 43.20 1.13 -7.65
CA PRO A 223 42.66 1.67 -6.41
C PRO A 223 42.40 0.54 -5.41
N CYS A 224 42.92 0.62 -4.19
CA CYS A 224 42.93 -0.51 -3.25
C CYS A 224 41.55 -1.14 -3.01
N PHE A 225 40.47 -0.36 -3.03
CA PHE A 225 39.09 -0.86 -2.87
C PHE A 225 38.63 -1.83 -3.98
N ARG A 226 39.31 -1.90 -5.12
CA ARG A 226 39.06 -2.88 -6.19
C ARG A 226 39.64 -4.28 -5.88
N HIS A 227 40.50 -4.42 -4.88
CA HIS A 227 41.02 -5.73 -4.46
C HIS A 227 39.98 -6.50 -3.64
N SER A 228 39.18 -7.31 -4.32
CA SER A 228 38.11 -8.15 -3.76
C SER A 228 38.60 -9.28 -2.81
N SER A 229 39.90 -9.57 -2.78
CA SER A 229 40.46 -10.59 -1.87
C SER A 229 41.66 -10.09 -1.08
N ARG A 230 41.82 -10.65 0.12
CA ARG A 230 43.02 -10.47 0.96
C ARG A 230 44.33 -10.74 0.19
N ARG A 231 44.40 -11.83 -0.58
CA ARG A 231 45.60 -12.22 -1.33
C ARG A 231 45.98 -11.24 -2.43
N THR A 232 44.99 -10.61 -3.06
CA THR A 232 45.23 -9.57 -4.07
C THR A 232 45.62 -8.25 -3.43
N CYS A 233 45.03 -7.91 -2.28
CA CYS A 233 45.36 -6.72 -1.50
C CYS A 233 46.80 -6.75 -0.94
N GLU A 234 47.18 -7.86 -0.30
CA GLU A 234 48.51 -8.05 0.31
C GLU A 234 49.67 -8.10 -0.71
N ARG A 235 49.38 -8.15 -2.02
CA ARG A 235 50.38 -8.04 -3.09
C ARG A 235 50.73 -6.60 -3.45
N ASP A 236 49.81 -5.65 -3.26
CA ASP A 236 50.06 -4.25 -3.54
C ASP A 236 50.71 -3.59 -2.30
N PRO A 237 51.95 -3.05 -2.39
CA PRO A 237 52.64 -2.47 -1.25
C PRO A 237 51.99 -1.18 -0.72
N THR A 238 51.10 -0.56 -1.50
CA THR A 238 50.34 0.66 -1.12
C THR A 238 49.02 0.35 -0.43
N CYS A 239 48.59 -0.92 -0.40
CA CYS A 239 47.31 -1.33 0.15
C CYS A 239 47.44 -2.13 1.46
N GLU A 240 46.34 -2.21 2.20
CA GLU A 240 46.20 -2.94 3.46
C GLU A 240 44.81 -3.58 3.55
N TYR A 241 44.73 -4.78 4.12
CA TYR A 241 43.49 -5.55 4.21
C TYR A 241 42.98 -5.61 5.64
N THR A 242 41.87 -4.92 5.91
CA THR A 242 41.21 -4.99 7.21
C THR A 242 40.21 -6.15 7.23
N ARG A 243 40.55 -7.20 8.00
CA ARG A 243 39.76 -8.44 8.08
C ARG A 243 38.30 -8.20 8.49
N GLY A 244 38.06 -7.38 9.52
CA GLY A 244 36.72 -7.10 10.04
C GLY A 244 35.82 -6.26 9.12
N ALA A 245 36.41 -5.54 8.16
CA ALA A 245 35.68 -4.83 7.12
C ALA A 245 35.53 -5.64 5.83
N ASN A 246 36.17 -6.82 5.77
CA ASN A 246 36.38 -7.63 4.58
C ASN A 246 36.83 -6.82 3.35
N ALA A 247 37.60 -5.76 3.57
CA ALA A 247 37.88 -4.72 2.59
C ALA A 247 39.38 -4.40 2.52
N CYS A 248 39.82 -4.13 1.29
CA CYS A 248 41.14 -3.57 1.01
C CYS A 248 41.05 -2.05 0.90
N HIS A 249 42.02 -1.34 1.48
CA HIS A 249 42.09 0.12 1.50
C HIS A 249 43.53 0.58 1.35
N THR A 250 43.74 1.87 1.09
CA THR A 250 45.09 2.45 1.09
C THR A 250 45.72 2.27 2.47
N LYS A 251 46.98 1.84 2.50
CA LYS A 251 47.71 1.54 3.72
C LYS A 251 47.82 2.76 4.63
N GLY A 252 47.45 2.59 5.90
CA GLY A 252 47.37 3.69 6.86
C GLY A 252 46.18 4.65 6.67
N ALA A 253 45.29 4.44 5.69
CA ALA A 253 44.01 5.14 5.64
C ALA A 253 43.01 4.48 6.61
N THR A 254 42.24 5.30 7.31
CA THR A 254 41.17 4.85 8.21
C THR A 254 40.02 4.25 7.41
N VAL A 255 39.61 3.02 7.73
CA VAL A 255 38.45 2.38 7.10
C VAL A 255 37.15 2.99 7.65
N PRO A 256 36.21 3.44 6.81
CA PRO A 256 34.91 3.95 7.26
C PRO A 256 34.14 2.90 8.06
N CYS A 257 33.50 3.31 9.17
CA CYS A 257 32.80 2.39 10.07
C CYS A 257 31.69 1.59 9.36
N SER A 258 31.01 2.20 8.38
CA SER A 258 30.01 1.55 7.53
C SER A 258 30.51 0.35 6.70
N ARG A 259 31.81 0.05 6.69
CA ARG A 259 32.38 -1.15 6.06
C ARG A 259 32.50 -2.36 7.00
N PHE A 260 32.24 -2.20 8.30
CA PHE A 260 32.27 -3.30 9.26
C PHE A 260 30.85 -3.79 9.51
N PHE A 261 30.56 -5.02 9.09
CA PHE A 261 29.21 -5.60 9.10
C PHE A 261 28.89 -6.40 10.37
N ASP A 262 29.91 -6.71 11.18
CA ASP A 262 29.78 -7.45 12.43
C ASP A 262 30.41 -6.71 13.61
N SER A 263 30.01 -7.08 14.82
CA SER A 263 30.45 -6.43 16.06
C SER A 263 31.93 -6.71 16.37
N GLU A 264 32.48 -7.88 16.02
CA GLU A 264 33.88 -8.22 16.26
C GLU A 264 34.81 -7.30 15.44
N GLY A 265 34.53 -7.16 14.14
CA GLY A 265 35.23 -6.28 13.22
C GLY A 265 35.09 -4.81 13.63
N CYS A 266 33.88 -4.39 14.01
CA CYS A 266 33.64 -3.03 14.47
C CYS A 266 34.40 -2.70 15.77
N HIS A 267 34.42 -3.60 16.76
CA HIS A 267 35.17 -3.42 18.00
C HIS A 267 36.69 -3.46 17.79
N ALA A 268 37.19 -4.10 16.73
CA ALA A 268 38.59 -4.05 16.35
C ALA A 268 39.01 -2.67 15.80
N ALA A 269 38.07 -1.86 15.29
CA ALA A 269 38.29 -0.51 14.80
C ALA A 269 38.14 0.52 15.94
N GLN A 270 39.25 1.06 16.46
CA GLN A 270 39.25 1.92 17.64
C GLN A 270 38.45 3.23 17.51
N HIS A 271 38.19 3.67 16.27
CA HIS A 271 37.42 4.87 15.92
C HIS A 271 35.93 4.59 15.65
N CYS A 272 35.47 3.35 15.80
CA CYS A 272 34.08 2.96 15.59
C CYS A 272 33.41 2.45 16.88
N ARG A 273 32.06 2.43 16.88
CA ARG A 273 31.25 1.68 17.85
C ARG A 273 30.20 0.86 17.09
N TYR A 274 29.96 -0.36 17.56
CA TYR A 274 28.87 -1.17 17.04
C TYR A 274 27.58 -0.76 17.76
N ASP A 275 26.60 -0.32 17.00
CA ASP A 275 25.29 0.04 17.53
C ASP A 275 24.33 -1.15 17.37
N ASN A 276 23.93 -1.74 18.49
CA ASN A 276 23.06 -2.92 18.50
C ASN A 276 21.64 -2.62 17.99
N HIS A 277 21.20 -1.36 18.06
CA HIS A 277 19.87 -0.93 17.64
C HIS A 277 19.79 -0.75 16.12
N LEU A 278 20.87 -0.25 15.50
CA LEU A 278 21.02 -0.24 14.04
C LEU A 278 21.46 -1.59 13.47
N ARG A 279 22.04 -2.47 14.30
CA ARG A 279 22.86 -3.63 13.88
C ARG A 279 23.96 -3.23 12.89
N ALA A 280 24.57 -2.06 13.12
CA ALA A 280 25.52 -1.45 12.21
C ALA A 280 26.70 -0.82 12.97
N CYS A 281 27.84 -0.71 12.28
CA CYS A 281 29.03 -0.05 12.82
C CYS A 281 29.06 1.43 12.40
N VAL A 282 29.08 2.33 13.39
CA VAL A 282 29.10 3.79 13.20
C VAL A 282 30.37 4.41 13.78
N GLY A 283 30.66 5.66 13.45
CA GLY A 283 31.72 6.43 14.10
C GLY A 283 31.51 6.43 15.62
N LYS A 284 32.59 6.29 16.39
CA LYS A 284 32.52 6.20 17.85
C LYS A 284 31.84 7.42 18.48
N ASP A 285 32.10 8.59 17.89
CA ASP A 285 31.56 9.89 18.29
C ASP A 285 30.51 10.40 17.27
N GLU A 286 29.99 9.53 16.39
CA GLU A 286 28.92 9.84 15.44
C GLU A 286 27.55 9.80 16.16
N GLU A 287 26.87 10.94 16.17
CA GLU A 287 25.44 11.01 16.49
C GLU A 287 24.66 10.36 15.35
N ILE A 288 23.79 9.40 15.69
CA ILE A 288 22.98 8.68 14.72
C ILE A 288 21.71 9.51 14.49
N PRO A 289 21.46 10.02 13.26
CA PRO A 289 20.21 10.72 12.98
C PRO A 289 19.03 9.75 13.13
N CYS A 290 17.91 10.24 13.67
CA CYS A 290 16.79 9.40 14.05
C CYS A 290 16.25 8.55 12.88
N ASN A 291 16.28 9.07 11.65
CA ASN A 291 15.84 8.36 10.43
C ASN A 291 16.58 7.06 10.10
N ARG A 292 17.64 6.69 10.83
CA ARG A 292 18.31 5.39 10.68
C ARG A 292 17.70 4.25 11.50
N PHE A 293 16.85 4.53 12.49
CA PHE A 293 16.23 3.47 13.32
C PHE A 293 14.91 2.99 12.71
N ALA A 294 14.89 1.79 12.14
CA ALA A 294 13.67 1.17 11.59
C ALA A 294 12.76 0.53 12.66
N GLU A 295 13.32 0.12 13.80
CA GLU A 295 12.57 -0.53 14.89
C GLU A 295 12.10 0.49 15.94
N ARG A 296 10.83 0.38 16.38
CA ARG A 296 10.20 1.32 17.33
C ARG A 296 10.97 1.48 18.64
N GLU A 297 11.39 0.37 19.24
CA GLU A 297 12.10 0.37 20.52
C GLU A 297 13.47 1.04 20.39
N SER A 298 14.20 0.70 19.33
CA SER A 298 15.48 1.31 18.94
C SER A 298 15.36 2.83 18.74
N CYS A 299 14.29 3.28 18.07
CA CYS A 299 14.00 4.70 17.90
C CYS A 299 13.76 5.43 19.23
N LEU A 300 12.85 4.93 20.06
CA LEU A 300 12.49 5.55 21.33
C LEU A 300 13.68 5.58 22.31
N ASN A 301 14.52 4.55 22.31
CA ASN A 301 15.75 4.49 23.10
C ASN A 301 16.82 5.51 22.66
N ALA A 302 16.83 5.91 21.39
CA ALA A 302 17.67 6.99 20.90
C ALA A 302 17.16 8.41 21.28
N GLY A 303 16.00 8.51 21.92
CA GLY A 303 15.38 9.78 22.31
C GLY A 303 14.56 10.44 21.19
N CYS A 304 14.33 9.71 20.10
CA CYS A 304 13.57 10.10 18.91
C CYS A 304 12.07 9.82 19.05
N ASP A 305 11.25 10.38 18.16
CA ASP A 305 9.83 10.05 18.02
C ASP A 305 9.61 9.04 16.88
N PHE A 306 8.80 8.00 17.11
CA PHE A 306 8.52 6.94 16.13
C PHE A 306 7.08 7.03 15.62
N TYR A 307 6.91 7.19 14.31
CA TYR A 307 5.61 7.26 13.64
C TYR A 307 5.61 6.36 12.40
N ARG A 308 4.69 5.39 12.33
CA ARG A 308 4.47 4.50 11.17
C ARG A 308 5.76 4.03 10.47
N HIS A 309 6.60 3.30 11.22
CA HIS A 309 7.86 2.74 10.72
C HIS A 309 8.97 3.75 10.38
N VAL A 310 8.72 5.05 10.55
CA VAL A 310 9.73 6.11 10.43
C VAL A 310 10.10 6.62 11.83
N CYS A 311 11.40 6.77 12.07
CA CYS A 311 11.95 7.36 13.28
C CYS A 311 12.49 8.76 12.98
N MET A 312 12.20 9.74 13.82
CA MET A 312 12.38 11.17 13.51
C MET A 312 12.85 11.95 14.74
N ASP A 313 13.49 13.10 14.53
CA ASP A 313 13.99 13.89 15.67
C ASP A 313 12.82 14.37 16.52
N LYS A 314 13.02 14.40 17.84
CA LYS A 314 11.92 14.66 18.77
C LYS A 314 11.25 16.00 18.52
N GLY A 315 9.94 15.99 18.26
CA GLY A 315 9.15 17.17 17.93
C GLY A 315 9.20 17.62 16.47
N GLN A 316 9.90 16.90 15.56
CA GLN A 316 9.63 17.03 14.13
C GLN A 316 8.24 16.48 13.79
N ARG A 317 7.56 17.12 12.84
CA ARG A 317 6.38 16.53 12.20
C ARG A 317 6.82 15.37 11.31
N ALA A 318 5.94 14.39 11.13
CA ALA A 318 6.21 13.36 10.14
C ALA A 318 6.15 13.97 8.74
N PRO A 319 7.07 13.59 7.82
CA PRO A 319 6.97 13.97 6.42
C PRO A 319 5.59 13.59 5.88
N CYS A 320 5.00 14.44 5.04
CA CYS A 320 3.61 14.27 4.67
C CYS A 320 3.33 12.87 4.07
N HIS A 321 4.24 12.33 3.25
CA HIS A 321 4.11 11.02 2.61
C HIS A 321 4.01 9.81 3.57
N THR A 322 4.18 10.00 4.88
CA THR A 322 3.94 8.96 5.90
C THR A 322 2.46 8.82 6.32
N TYR A 323 1.60 9.73 5.87
CA TYR A 323 0.16 9.72 6.15
C TYR A 323 -0.65 9.08 4.99
N GLU A 324 -0.80 7.76 5.02
CA GLU A 324 -1.56 6.96 4.01
C GLU A 324 -3.05 7.31 3.85
N THR A 325 -3.65 8.16 4.70
CA THR A 325 -5.07 8.50 4.58
C THR A 325 -5.28 10.00 4.39
N PRO A 326 -6.20 10.44 3.51
CA PRO A 326 -6.49 11.85 3.29
C PRO A 326 -6.77 12.60 4.60
N PHE A 327 -7.51 11.96 5.50
CA PHE A 327 -7.84 12.53 6.81
C PHE A 327 -6.59 12.81 7.67
N LYS A 328 -5.67 11.84 7.81
CA LYS A 328 -4.44 12.01 8.62
C LYS A 328 -3.48 13.01 7.96
N CYS A 329 -3.43 13.00 6.64
CA CYS A 329 -2.68 13.95 5.84
C CYS A 329 -3.13 15.39 6.11
N MET A 330 -4.42 15.68 5.91
CA MET A 330 -5.00 17.00 6.16
C MET A 330 -4.85 17.42 7.64
N GLN A 331 -5.01 16.49 8.59
CA GLN A 331 -4.84 16.77 10.02
C GLN A 331 -3.39 17.14 10.40
N ALA A 332 -2.39 16.62 9.68
CA ALA A 332 -0.99 16.99 9.84
C ALA A 332 -0.65 18.38 9.26
N GLY A 333 -1.57 18.98 8.49
CA GLY A 333 -1.35 20.20 7.72
C GLY A 333 -0.61 19.93 6.41
N CYS A 334 -0.87 18.78 5.80
CA CYS A 334 -0.38 18.34 4.51
C CYS A 334 -1.53 18.32 3.48
N GLU A 335 -1.20 18.15 2.20
CA GLU A 335 -2.16 18.02 1.11
C GLU A 335 -2.16 16.57 0.60
N PHE A 336 -3.33 15.98 0.35
CA PHE A 336 -3.41 14.60 -0.14
C PHE A 336 -3.57 14.62 -1.64
N ASP A 337 -2.59 14.08 -2.35
CA ASP A 337 -2.66 13.84 -3.78
C ASP A 337 -3.57 12.63 -4.03
N TYR A 338 -4.71 12.87 -4.66
CA TYR A 338 -5.71 11.84 -4.97
C TYR A 338 -5.40 11.07 -6.28
N GLU A 339 -4.45 11.54 -7.10
CA GLU A 339 -4.00 10.85 -8.31
C GLU A 339 -2.87 9.87 -7.97
N GLU A 340 -1.89 10.30 -7.16
CA GLU A 340 -0.74 9.48 -6.74
C GLU A 340 -1.01 8.68 -5.44
N GLU A 341 -2.15 8.89 -4.78
CA GLU A 341 -2.50 8.34 -3.44
C GLU A 341 -1.47 8.64 -2.33
N THR A 342 -0.66 9.68 -2.50
CA THR A 342 0.36 10.08 -1.54
C THR A 342 0.03 11.42 -0.91
N CYS A 343 0.46 11.56 0.35
CA CYS A 343 0.34 12.82 1.06
C CYS A 343 1.60 13.67 0.80
N ILE A 344 1.43 14.90 0.31
CA ILE A 344 2.52 15.80 -0.11
C ILE A 344 2.59 17.03 0.80
N ASP A 345 3.76 17.69 0.81
CA ASP A 345 4.04 18.87 1.64
C ASP A 345 3.32 20.12 1.11
N GLY A 346 2.00 20.22 1.32
CA GLY A 346 1.15 21.31 0.82
C GLY A 346 1.26 22.61 1.63
N VAL A 347 1.77 23.68 1.01
CA VAL A 347 1.93 25.01 1.65
C VAL A 347 0.70 25.90 1.42
N ASN A 348 -0.50 25.49 1.86
CA ASN A 348 -1.65 26.40 1.87
C ASN A 348 -2.49 26.35 3.16
N ARG A 349 -2.43 27.46 3.90
CA ARG A 349 -3.14 27.65 5.18
C ARG A 349 -4.57 28.14 5.01
N GLU A 350 -4.98 28.60 3.82
CA GLU A 350 -6.37 29.01 3.52
C GLU A 350 -7.30 27.81 3.22
N THR A 351 -6.75 26.66 2.84
CA THR A 351 -7.54 25.44 2.56
C THR A 351 -8.05 24.77 3.85
N LEU A 352 -7.26 24.80 4.92
CA LEU A 352 -7.58 24.18 6.22
C LEU A 352 -8.84 24.77 6.89
N ASP A 353 -9.05 26.08 6.78
CA ASP A 353 -10.25 26.76 7.33
C ASP A 353 -11.55 26.39 6.58
N ARG A 354 -11.47 25.68 5.44
CA ARG A 354 -12.63 25.20 4.67
C ARG A 354 -12.99 23.74 4.90
N ILE A 355 -12.04 22.90 5.31
CA ILE A 355 -12.23 21.44 5.39
C ILE A 355 -12.62 20.96 6.81
N SER A 356 -12.42 21.77 7.85
CA SER A 356 -12.65 21.41 9.26
C SER A 356 -14.11 21.09 9.68
N HIS A 357 -15.05 20.92 8.74
CA HIS A 357 -16.46 20.59 9.00
C HIS A 357 -16.99 19.36 8.27
N HIS A 358 -16.16 18.57 7.59
CA HIS A 358 -16.58 17.31 6.97
C HIS A 358 -15.75 16.10 7.43
N VAL A 359 -16.35 15.28 8.29
CA VAL A 359 -16.40 13.80 8.28
C VAL A 359 -16.75 13.30 9.70
N HIS A 360 -17.99 12.83 9.90
CA HIS A 360 -18.26 11.55 10.59
C HIS A 360 -19.74 11.11 10.57
N ARG A 361 -19.91 9.81 10.25
CA ARG A 361 -21.02 8.90 10.59
C ARG A 361 -22.43 9.16 10.01
N GLN A 362 -22.84 8.29 9.10
CA GLN A 362 -24.25 7.93 8.90
C GLN A 362 -24.62 6.69 9.73
N ARG A 363 -25.87 6.61 10.18
CA ARG A 363 -26.59 5.34 10.48
C ARG A 363 -27.71 5.19 9.45
N PRO A 364 -27.97 4.00 8.88
CA PRO A 364 -29.11 3.79 7.99
C PRO A 364 -30.44 3.82 8.78
N PRO A 365 -31.49 4.50 8.28
CA PRO A 365 -32.81 4.49 8.92
C PRO A 365 -33.60 3.20 8.63
N THR A 366 -34.47 2.81 9.56
CA THR A 366 -35.37 1.65 9.41
C THR A 366 -36.38 1.86 8.27
N ARG A 367 -36.29 1.01 7.25
CA ARG A 367 -37.15 1.03 6.04
C ARG A 367 -38.62 0.76 6.40
N ALA A 368 -39.52 1.64 5.98
CA ALA A 368 -40.97 1.44 6.07
C ALA A 368 -41.48 0.53 4.94
N GLU A 369 -42.54 -0.24 5.22
CA GLU A 369 -43.10 -1.23 4.31
C GLU A 369 -43.88 -0.60 3.15
N MET A 370 -43.64 -1.05 1.91
CA MET A 370 -44.56 -0.91 0.78
C MET A 370 -44.70 -2.25 0.06
N GLY A 371 -45.93 -2.75 -0.06
CA GLY A 371 -46.24 -4.09 -0.58
C GLY A 371 -46.56 -4.11 -2.07
N CYS A 372 -46.02 -5.08 -2.80
CA CYS A 372 -46.24 -5.29 -4.24
C CYS A 372 -47.43 -6.21 -4.54
N GLU A 373 -48.66 -5.77 -4.25
CA GLU A 373 -49.86 -6.64 -4.37
C GLU A 373 -50.42 -6.83 -5.81
N HIS A 374 -49.78 -6.29 -6.87
CA HIS A 374 -50.41 -6.18 -8.21
C HIS A 374 -49.59 -6.67 -9.43
N ALA A 375 -48.48 -7.37 -9.26
CA ALA A 375 -47.73 -7.95 -10.38
C ALA A 375 -48.13 -9.42 -10.65
N SER A 376 -48.85 -9.69 -11.74
CA SER A 376 -49.12 -11.06 -12.21
C SER A 376 -48.17 -11.46 -13.33
N CYS A 377 -47.37 -12.52 -13.12
CA CYS A 377 -46.57 -13.12 -14.19
C CYS A 377 -47.38 -14.16 -14.98
N GLY A 378 -47.37 -14.05 -16.30
CA GLY A 378 -48.00 -14.99 -17.22
C GLY A 378 -47.18 -16.28 -17.44
N GLU A 379 -47.74 -17.18 -18.24
CA GLU A 379 -47.27 -18.56 -18.45
C GLU A 379 -45.86 -18.63 -19.09
N LEU A 380 -45.00 -19.51 -18.54
CA LEU A 380 -43.68 -19.85 -19.09
C LEU A 380 -43.75 -21.12 -19.97
N PRO A 381 -43.03 -21.17 -21.11
CA PRO A 381 -42.93 -22.38 -21.94
C PRO A 381 -41.91 -23.39 -21.38
N THR A 382 -42.15 -24.68 -21.63
CA THR A 382 -41.26 -25.77 -21.23
C THR A 382 -40.06 -25.95 -22.15
N CYS A 383 -38.84 -25.99 -21.63
CA CYS A 383 -37.65 -26.38 -22.38
C CYS A 383 -37.68 -27.87 -22.74
N SER A 384 -37.76 -28.20 -24.02
CA SER A 384 -37.60 -29.57 -24.55
C SER A 384 -36.18 -29.76 -25.07
N GLY A 385 -35.42 -30.73 -24.53
CA GLY A 385 -34.05 -30.98 -24.95
C GLY A 385 -33.95 -31.70 -26.30
N ASP A 386 -33.14 -31.14 -27.21
CA ASP A 386 -32.31 -31.87 -28.20
C ASP A 386 -31.40 -30.88 -28.97
N THR A 387 -30.43 -30.27 -28.28
CA THR A 387 -29.31 -29.55 -28.91
C THR A 387 -28.05 -29.64 -28.05
N THR A 388 -27.03 -30.32 -28.55
CA THR A 388 -25.66 -30.23 -28.04
C THR A 388 -25.05 -28.89 -28.41
N LEU A 389 -25.06 -27.95 -27.47
CA LEU A 389 -24.30 -26.70 -27.54
C LEU A 389 -23.53 -26.56 -26.23
N ALA A 390 -22.20 -26.45 -26.33
CA ALA A 390 -21.33 -26.25 -25.19
C ALA A 390 -21.44 -24.79 -24.73
N THR A 391 -22.37 -24.57 -23.81
CA THR A 391 -22.50 -23.36 -22.99
C THR A 391 -22.47 -23.85 -21.54
N PRO A 392 -21.71 -23.23 -20.63
CA PRO A 392 -21.64 -23.71 -19.26
C PRO A 392 -23.02 -23.55 -18.58
N MET A 393 -23.35 -24.48 -17.69
CA MET A 393 -24.73 -24.77 -17.26
C MET A 393 -25.26 -23.80 -16.18
N TYR A 394 -24.97 -22.50 -16.32
CA TYR A 394 -25.31 -21.47 -15.32
C TYR A 394 -26.59 -20.68 -15.65
N ASP A 395 -26.94 -20.51 -16.93
CA ASP A 395 -28.00 -19.57 -17.36
C ASP A 395 -29.45 -20.12 -17.30
N CYS A 396 -29.74 -21.06 -16.39
CA CYS A 396 -31.09 -21.60 -16.24
C CYS A 396 -31.51 -21.82 -14.78
N CYS A 397 -32.08 -20.75 -14.21
CA CYS A 397 -33.06 -20.70 -13.10
C CYS A 397 -32.53 -20.21 -11.72
N PRO A 398 -32.85 -18.96 -11.30
CA PRO A 398 -32.55 -18.44 -9.95
C PRO A 398 -33.52 -18.97 -8.88
N ARG A 399 -33.78 -20.29 -8.88
CA ARG A 399 -34.80 -20.96 -8.05
C ARG A 399 -34.42 -22.36 -7.55
N CYS A 400 -33.16 -22.74 -7.68
CA CYS A 400 -32.62 -23.98 -7.15
C CYS A 400 -31.57 -23.68 -6.09
N SER A 401 -31.63 -24.37 -4.95
CA SER A 401 -30.62 -24.30 -3.90
C SER A 401 -29.25 -24.73 -4.45
N TYR A 402 -28.20 -23.97 -4.16
CA TYR A 402 -26.83 -24.35 -4.50
C TYR A 402 -26.48 -25.72 -3.87
N PRO A 403 -25.81 -26.64 -4.60
CA PRO A 403 -25.22 -27.82 -4.00
C PRO A 403 -24.08 -27.42 -3.04
N ARG A 404 -23.83 -28.26 -2.02
CA ARG A 404 -22.86 -28.00 -0.92
C ARG A 404 -21.47 -27.57 -1.41
N ASP A 405 -21.06 -28.14 -2.53
CA ASP A 405 -19.73 -27.98 -3.10
C ASP A 405 -19.49 -26.58 -3.70
N VAL A 406 -20.50 -25.69 -3.69
CA VAL A 406 -20.42 -24.36 -4.32
C VAL A 406 -19.66 -23.33 -3.47
N CYS A 407 -19.86 -23.30 -2.15
CA CYS A 407 -19.18 -22.29 -1.31
C CYS A 407 -17.65 -22.40 -1.41
N THR A 408 -17.09 -23.61 -1.46
CA THR A 408 -15.63 -23.85 -1.47
C THR A 408 -14.93 -23.53 -2.79
N MET A 409 -15.69 -23.14 -3.83
CA MET A 409 -15.14 -22.68 -5.11
C MET A 409 -14.72 -21.21 -5.11
N PHE A 410 -15.24 -20.38 -4.18
CA PHE A 410 -14.89 -18.96 -4.13
C PHE A 410 -13.61 -18.74 -3.32
N LEU A 411 -12.68 -17.99 -3.92
CA LEU A 411 -11.34 -17.70 -3.39
C LEU A 411 -11.20 -16.26 -2.87
N ASP A 412 -12.25 -15.46 -2.98
CA ASP A 412 -12.27 -14.04 -2.64
C ASP A 412 -13.48 -13.70 -1.75
N GLN A 413 -13.29 -12.72 -0.87
CA GLN A 413 -14.30 -12.28 0.09
C GLN A 413 -15.51 -11.64 -0.60
N SER A 414 -15.31 -10.85 -1.65
CA SER A 414 -16.38 -10.20 -2.41
C SER A 414 -17.19 -11.20 -3.23
N ALA A 415 -16.53 -12.25 -3.73
CA ALA A 415 -17.15 -13.31 -4.51
C ALA A 415 -17.88 -14.37 -3.64
N CYS A 416 -17.68 -14.37 -2.32
CA CYS A 416 -18.32 -15.34 -1.42
C CYS A 416 -19.84 -15.04 -1.28
N PRO A 417 -20.74 -15.96 -1.70
CA PRO A 417 -22.18 -15.73 -1.66
C PRO A 417 -22.71 -15.48 -0.26
N ARG A 418 -23.84 -14.78 -0.13
CA ARG A 418 -24.48 -14.47 1.17
C ARG A 418 -25.00 -15.70 1.92
N GLU A 419 -25.17 -16.81 1.21
CA GLU A 419 -25.52 -18.13 1.76
C GLU A 419 -24.31 -18.91 2.29
N CYS A 420 -23.10 -18.37 2.10
CA CYS A 420 -21.83 -18.92 2.53
C CYS A 420 -21.19 -18.00 3.59
N GLU A 421 -20.17 -18.48 4.30
CA GLU A 421 -19.38 -17.71 5.26
C GLU A 421 -17.94 -17.56 4.77
N TRP A 422 -17.41 -16.33 4.82
CA TRP A 422 -16.01 -16.06 4.49
C TRP A 422 -15.15 -16.25 5.73
N HIS A 423 -14.18 -17.15 5.64
CA HIS A 423 -13.15 -17.39 6.65
C HIS A 423 -11.93 -16.51 6.36
N PRO A 424 -11.72 -15.40 7.10
CA PRO A 424 -10.67 -14.43 6.78
C PRO A 424 -9.26 -14.88 7.17
N VAL A 425 -9.14 -15.93 8.00
CA VAL A 425 -7.84 -16.51 8.38
C VAL A 425 -7.41 -17.56 7.34
N GLU A 426 -8.34 -18.37 6.87
CA GLU A 426 -8.10 -19.46 5.92
C GLU A 426 -8.32 -19.07 4.43
N PHE A 427 -8.70 -17.81 4.16
CA PHE A 427 -8.99 -17.26 2.82
C PHE A 427 -9.90 -18.18 1.98
N ALA A 428 -10.99 -18.65 2.60
CA ALA A 428 -11.90 -19.62 2.02
C ALA A 428 -13.36 -19.25 2.30
N CYS A 429 -14.21 -19.46 1.31
CA CYS A 429 -15.65 -19.39 1.47
C CYS A 429 -16.19 -20.81 1.79
N THR A 430 -17.06 -20.94 2.79
CA THR A 430 -17.60 -22.23 3.29
C THR A 430 -19.12 -22.15 3.49
N GLU A 431 -19.80 -23.26 3.80
CA GLU A 431 -21.17 -23.16 4.32
C GLU A 431 -21.16 -22.40 5.67
N VAL A 432 -22.21 -21.64 6.01
CA VAL A 432 -22.28 -20.90 7.29
C VAL A 432 -22.12 -21.85 8.48
N GLY A 433 -21.11 -21.62 9.33
CA GLY A 433 -20.70 -22.49 10.43
C GLY A 433 -19.95 -23.78 10.01
N GLY A 434 -19.66 -23.94 8.72
CA GLY A 434 -18.86 -25.04 8.16
C GLY A 434 -17.38 -24.69 8.17
N GLN A 435 -16.54 -25.55 8.74
CA GLN A 435 -15.09 -25.33 8.74
C GLN A 435 -14.49 -25.52 7.33
N PRO A 436 -13.47 -24.76 6.94
CA PRO A 436 -12.78 -24.96 5.67
C PRO A 436 -12.14 -26.36 5.62
N PRO A 437 -12.06 -27.02 4.46
CA PRO A 437 -11.44 -28.34 4.36
C PRO A 437 -9.93 -28.25 4.67
N CYS A 438 -9.35 -29.28 5.30
CA CYS A 438 -7.99 -29.23 5.86
C CYS A 438 -6.92 -28.75 4.86
N HIS A 439 -7.06 -29.06 3.57
CA HIS A 439 -6.15 -28.61 2.51
C HIS A 439 -6.12 -27.08 2.25
N ARG A 440 -6.97 -26.31 2.94
CA ARG A 440 -6.98 -24.83 2.98
C ARG A 440 -6.23 -24.25 4.18
N CYS A 441 -5.83 -25.06 5.15
CA CYS A 441 -4.93 -24.61 6.22
C CYS A 441 -3.50 -24.51 5.66
N PHE A 442 -3.06 -23.29 5.34
CA PHE A 442 -1.80 -23.04 4.64
C PHE A 442 -0.55 -23.11 5.53
N ASP A 443 -0.70 -23.10 6.86
CA ASP A 443 0.40 -23.24 7.81
C ASP A 443 0.16 -24.29 8.90
N GLU A 444 1.25 -24.63 9.60
CA GLU A 444 1.32 -25.63 10.65
C GLU A 444 0.45 -25.26 11.88
N THR A 445 0.35 -23.97 12.22
CA THR A 445 -0.41 -23.50 13.39
C THR A 445 -1.91 -23.70 13.16
N MET A 446 -2.43 -23.26 12.01
CA MET A 446 -3.84 -23.45 11.64
C MET A 446 -4.21 -24.94 11.60
N CYS A 447 -3.29 -25.79 11.11
CA CYS A 447 -3.50 -27.23 11.07
C CYS A 447 -3.47 -27.86 12.47
N GLU A 448 -2.57 -27.42 13.36
CA GLU A 448 -2.47 -27.90 14.75
C GLU A 448 -3.66 -27.47 15.62
N GLU A 449 -4.25 -26.30 15.37
CA GLU A 449 -5.51 -25.88 16.00
C GLU A 449 -6.65 -26.87 15.70
N ARG A 450 -6.62 -27.49 14.52
CA ARG A 450 -7.58 -28.50 14.05
C ARG A 450 -7.06 -29.94 14.10
N LYS A 451 -6.03 -30.24 14.89
CA LYS A 451 -5.39 -31.57 15.07
C LYS A 451 -6.34 -32.76 15.34
N ASP A 452 -7.59 -32.52 15.71
CA ASP A 452 -8.58 -33.58 15.92
C ASP A 452 -9.18 -34.08 14.60
N GLU A 453 -9.23 -33.23 13.57
CA GLU A 453 -9.77 -33.49 12.23
C GLU A 453 -8.68 -33.48 11.13
N CYS A 454 -7.62 -32.69 11.31
CA CYS A 454 -6.55 -32.49 10.32
C CYS A 454 -5.18 -33.01 10.82
N GLU A 455 -4.25 -33.23 9.90
CA GLU A 455 -2.86 -33.61 10.15
C GLU A 455 -1.89 -32.81 9.28
N TRP A 456 -0.83 -32.26 9.88
CA TRP A 456 0.18 -31.46 9.18
C TRP A 456 1.31 -32.33 8.65
N HIS A 457 1.51 -32.30 7.33
CA HIS A 457 2.59 -33.02 6.68
C HIS A 457 3.74 -32.09 6.33
N SER A 458 4.61 -31.84 7.31
CA SER A 458 5.84 -31.02 7.19
C SER A 458 6.78 -31.42 6.03
N SER A 459 6.66 -32.66 5.53
CA SER A 459 7.41 -33.14 4.34
C SER A 459 6.89 -32.63 2.99
N ALA A 460 5.68 -32.07 2.97
CA ALA A 460 4.97 -31.51 1.81
C ALA A 460 4.46 -30.08 2.04
N PHE A 461 4.56 -29.56 3.27
CA PHE A 461 4.00 -28.26 3.71
C PHE A 461 2.51 -28.13 3.36
N VAL A 462 1.74 -29.17 3.70
CA VAL A 462 0.30 -29.23 3.47
C VAL A 462 -0.39 -29.86 4.68
N CYS A 463 -1.56 -29.32 5.01
CA CYS A 463 -2.48 -29.90 5.96
C CYS A 463 -3.47 -30.80 5.20
N THR A 464 -3.70 -32.04 5.64
CA THR A 464 -4.73 -32.94 5.07
C THR A 464 -5.71 -33.38 6.15
N GLU A 465 -6.75 -34.11 5.77
CA GLU A 465 -7.59 -34.79 6.77
C GLU A 465 -6.74 -35.81 7.54
N LYS A 466 -7.07 -36.02 8.81
CA LYS A 466 -6.25 -36.77 9.74
C LYS A 466 -6.15 -38.26 9.38
N GLY A 467 -4.94 -38.74 9.17
CA GLY A 467 -4.67 -40.09 8.68
C GLY A 467 -4.79 -40.26 7.16
N GLU A 468 -5.14 -39.21 6.41
CA GLU A 468 -4.83 -39.17 4.97
C GLU A 468 -3.33 -38.93 4.75
N LYS A 469 -2.90 -39.05 3.49
CA LYS A 469 -1.52 -38.77 3.08
C LYS A 469 -1.47 -37.50 2.23
N PRO A 470 -0.36 -36.73 2.26
CA PRO A 470 -0.19 -35.61 1.37
C PRO A 470 -0.22 -36.11 -0.09
N PRO A 471 -0.92 -35.43 -1.02
CA PRO A 471 -0.96 -35.82 -2.43
C PRO A 471 0.45 -35.97 -3.00
N CYS A 472 0.73 -37.06 -3.71
CA CYS A 472 2.10 -37.41 -4.09
C CYS A 472 2.84 -36.26 -4.80
N TRP A 473 2.17 -35.53 -5.68
CA TRP A 473 2.74 -34.39 -6.43
C TRP A 473 3.20 -33.21 -5.56
N ARG A 474 2.79 -33.10 -4.29
CA ARG A 474 3.30 -32.11 -3.32
C ARG A 474 4.65 -32.50 -2.70
N LEU A 475 5.07 -33.77 -2.81
CA LEU A 475 6.29 -34.28 -2.18
C LEU A 475 7.52 -33.99 -3.06
N SER A 476 8.19 -32.87 -2.79
CA SER A 476 9.35 -32.37 -3.56
C SER A 476 10.68 -33.10 -3.29
N ALA A 477 10.71 -34.07 -2.37
CA ALA A 477 11.91 -34.81 -2.01
C ALA A 477 11.69 -36.33 -2.13
N GLN A 478 12.62 -37.03 -2.81
CA GLN A 478 12.59 -38.47 -3.02
C GLN A 478 12.29 -39.29 -1.75
N ARG A 479 12.95 -38.99 -0.63
CA ARG A 479 12.72 -39.72 0.63
C ARG A 479 11.32 -39.52 1.20
N SER A 480 10.75 -38.33 1.02
CA SER A 480 9.37 -38.03 1.44
C SER A 480 8.38 -38.74 0.52
N CYS A 481 8.68 -38.82 -0.78
CA CYS A 481 7.91 -39.58 -1.76
C CYS A 481 7.84 -41.08 -1.40
N GLU A 482 9.01 -41.70 -1.26
CA GLU A 482 9.16 -43.13 -0.93
C GLU A 482 8.52 -43.50 0.44
N ALA A 483 8.38 -42.53 1.35
CA ALA A 483 7.75 -42.73 2.66
C ALA A 483 6.21 -42.66 2.65
N ASN A 484 5.59 -42.18 1.56
CA ASN A 484 4.15 -41.95 1.46
C ASN A 484 3.43 -42.92 0.51
N ASP A 485 4.03 -44.05 0.15
CA ASP A 485 3.56 -45.00 -0.89
C ASP A 485 3.46 -44.37 -2.30
N CYS A 486 4.31 -43.39 -2.58
CA CYS A 486 4.42 -42.73 -3.87
C CYS A 486 5.71 -43.15 -4.61
N THR A 487 5.70 -43.05 -5.93
CA THR A 487 6.86 -43.31 -6.80
C THR A 487 7.59 -42.00 -7.14
N TRP A 488 8.92 -41.98 -6.99
CA TRP A 488 9.75 -40.85 -7.36
C TRP A 488 10.29 -41.00 -8.79
N ASP A 489 9.85 -40.12 -9.70
CA ASP A 489 10.43 -40.04 -11.03
C ASP A 489 11.75 -39.24 -10.98
N THR A 490 12.84 -39.90 -11.35
CA THR A 490 14.19 -39.32 -11.27
C THR A 490 14.48 -38.33 -12.39
N GLU A 491 13.79 -38.44 -13.54
CA GLU A 491 13.98 -37.55 -14.69
C GLU A 491 13.12 -36.29 -14.55
N ALA A 492 11.84 -36.45 -14.24
CA ALA A 492 10.93 -35.33 -13.95
C ALA A 492 11.23 -34.67 -12.59
N ARG A 493 11.97 -35.36 -11.71
CA ARG A 493 12.36 -34.92 -10.35
C ARG A 493 11.14 -34.56 -9.50
N MET A 494 10.08 -35.34 -9.65
CA MET A 494 8.82 -35.16 -8.93
C MET A 494 8.26 -36.49 -8.47
N CYS A 495 7.35 -36.41 -7.51
CA CYS A 495 6.69 -37.56 -6.91
C CYS A 495 5.29 -37.76 -7.52
N HIS A 496 4.88 -39.00 -7.72
CA HIS A 496 3.57 -39.35 -8.28
C HIS A 496 3.03 -40.65 -7.66
N GLU A 497 1.74 -40.94 -7.88
CA GLU A 497 1.12 -42.17 -7.37
C GLU A 497 1.66 -43.42 -8.09
N GLU A 498 1.84 -44.52 -7.37
CA GLU A 498 2.38 -45.76 -7.94
C GLU A 498 1.43 -46.31 -9.04
N GLY A 499 1.99 -46.54 -10.23
CA GLY A 499 1.23 -47.03 -11.39
C GLY A 499 0.42 -45.95 -12.14
N VAL A 500 0.33 -44.73 -11.63
CA VAL A 500 -0.25 -43.57 -12.34
C VAL A 500 0.85 -42.86 -13.11
N ALA A 501 0.63 -42.61 -14.41
CA ALA A 501 1.57 -41.83 -15.21
C ALA A 501 1.48 -40.34 -14.86
N ILE A 502 2.62 -39.66 -14.75
CA ILE A 502 2.66 -38.21 -14.56
C ILE A 502 1.92 -37.52 -15.71
N ALA A 503 0.94 -36.67 -15.36
CA ALA A 503 0.20 -35.82 -16.30
C ALA A 503 1.16 -34.92 -17.08
N CYS A 504 0.94 -34.79 -18.39
CA CYS A 504 1.93 -34.16 -19.28
C CYS A 504 2.29 -32.74 -18.83
N GLU A 505 1.32 -31.94 -18.39
CA GLU A 505 1.50 -30.55 -17.88
C GLU A 505 2.51 -30.38 -16.74
N HIS A 506 2.87 -31.44 -16.01
CA HIS A 506 3.88 -31.38 -14.95
C HIS A 506 5.27 -31.85 -15.40
N LEU A 507 5.42 -32.37 -16.62
CA LEU A 507 6.72 -32.84 -17.12
C LEU A 507 7.58 -31.67 -17.61
N PRO A 508 8.82 -31.50 -17.11
CA PRO A 508 9.75 -30.53 -17.67
C PRO A 508 10.16 -30.93 -19.10
N GLU A 509 10.62 -29.97 -19.89
CA GLU A 509 10.93 -30.15 -21.33
C GLU A 509 11.71 -31.45 -21.65
N THR A 510 12.74 -31.77 -20.86
CA THR A 510 13.56 -32.96 -21.07
C THR A 510 12.77 -34.26 -20.91
N SER A 511 11.94 -34.35 -19.88
CA SER A 511 11.11 -35.53 -19.57
C SER A 511 9.91 -35.61 -20.51
N CYS A 512 9.34 -34.47 -20.90
CA CYS A 512 8.29 -34.38 -21.91
C CYS A 512 8.76 -34.95 -23.25
N ARG A 513 9.94 -34.50 -23.73
CA ARG A 513 10.57 -35.00 -24.97
C ARG A 513 10.98 -36.48 -24.86
N ALA A 514 11.25 -36.99 -23.65
CA ALA A 514 11.60 -38.38 -23.38
C ALA A 514 10.38 -39.31 -23.18
N ALA A 515 9.15 -38.78 -23.10
CA ALA A 515 7.95 -39.55 -22.76
C ALA A 515 7.45 -40.52 -23.87
N ASP A 516 8.31 -40.96 -24.79
CA ASP A 516 8.00 -41.90 -25.90
C ASP A 516 6.73 -41.57 -26.71
N GLY A 517 6.44 -40.27 -26.86
CA GLY A 517 5.27 -39.79 -27.60
C GLY A 517 3.94 -39.87 -26.82
N ARG A 518 3.96 -40.18 -25.51
CA ARG A 518 2.82 -40.01 -24.59
C ARG A 518 2.50 -38.54 -24.29
N CYS A 519 3.47 -37.66 -24.46
CA CYS A 519 3.34 -36.21 -24.28
C CYS A 519 4.06 -35.46 -25.40
N MET A 520 3.67 -34.21 -25.64
CA MET A 520 4.29 -33.31 -26.60
C MET A 520 4.66 -31.99 -25.92
N TRP A 521 5.84 -31.45 -26.26
CA TRP A 521 6.33 -30.17 -25.76
C TRP A 521 5.91 -29.05 -26.71
N ASP A 522 5.17 -28.06 -26.22
CA ASP A 522 4.89 -26.83 -26.94
C ASP A 522 5.99 -25.79 -26.61
N PRO A 523 6.84 -25.41 -27.58
CA PRO A 523 7.93 -24.46 -27.35
C PRO A 523 7.48 -22.99 -27.29
N HIS A 524 6.19 -22.71 -27.55
CA HIS A 524 5.60 -21.38 -27.51
C HIS A 524 4.86 -21.13 -26.18
N ALA A 525 4.17 -22.14 -25.66
CA ALA A 525 3.61 -22.12 -24.29
C ALA A 525 4.64 -22.47 -23.20
N TYR A 526 5.83 -22.97 -23.59
CA TYR A 526 6.84 -23.53 -22.68
C TYR A 526 6.27 -24.57 -21.71
N MET A 527 5.36 -25.41 -22.20
CA MET A 527 4.71 -26.44 -21.40
C MET A 527 4.53 -27.73 -22.17
N CYS A 528 4.39 -28.82 -21.43
CA CYS A 528 4.14 -30.14 -21.95
C CYS A 528 2.64 -30.46 -21.91
N HIS A 529 2.10 -31.18 -22.89
CA HIS A 529 0.67 -31.47 -22.99
C HIS A 529 0.42 -32.82 -23.68
N GLU A 530 -0.84 -33.30 -23.70
CA GLU A 530 -1.16 -34.57 -24.36
C GLU A 530 -1.11 -34.47 -25.90
N PRO A 531 -0.69 -35.53 -26.62
CA PRO A 531 -0.58 -35.53 -28.07
C PRO A 531 -1.95 -35.39 -28.75
N GLY A 532 -2.12 -34.35 -29.56
CA GLY A 532 -3.37 -34.04 -30.25
C GLY A 532 -4.27 -33.06 -29.51
N GLU A 533 -4.01 -32.85 -28.22
CA GLU A 533 -4.42 -31.63 -27.53
C GLU A 533 -3.43 -30.50 -27.86
N ALA A 534 -3.77 -29.27 -27.47
CA ALA A 534 -2.83 -28.16 -27.46
C ALA A 534 -3.17 -27.25 -26.26
N PRO A 535 -2.18 -26.54 -25.68
CA PRO A 535 -2.35 -25.69 -24.51
C PRO A 535 -3.57 -24.77 -24.53
N ALA A 536 -4.07 -24.44 -23.33
CA ALA A 536 -5.05 -23.37 -23.17
C ALA A 536 -4.48 -22.07 -23.74
N CYS A 537 -5.32 -21.22 -24.35
CA CYS A 537 -4.82 -20.00 -25.00
C CYS A 537 -4.11 -19.07 -24.00
N SER A 538 -4.58 -19.04 -22.74
CA SER A 538 -3.97 -18.29 -21.63
C SER A 538 -2.53 -18.73 -21.29
N SER A 539 -2.07 -19.89 -21.75
CA SER A 539 -0.69 -20.36 -21.59
C SER A 539 0.30 -19.71 -22.56
N TYR A 540 -0.18 -19.05 -23.62
CA TYR A 540 0.68 -18.33 -24.55
C TYR A 540 0.85 -16.87 -24.10
N THR A 541 1.88 -16.61 -23.31
CA THR A 541 2.16 -15.31 -22.66
C THR A 541 2.84 -14.27 -23.57
N THR A 542 2.89 -14.49 -24.89
CA THR A 542 3.42 -13.51 -25.84
C THR A 542 2.60 -13.51 -27.13
N GLU A 543 2.51 -12.35 -27.80
CA GLU A 543 1.84 -12.21 -29.10
C GLU A 543 2.32 -13.28 -30.11
N ALA A 544 3.63 -13.47 -30.22
CA ALA A 544 4.23 -14.44 -31.14
C ALA A 544 3.83 -15.90 -30.82
N ALA A 545 3.72 -16.25 -29.54
CA ALA A 545 3.27 -17.57 -29.08
C ALA A 545 1.75 -17.76 -29.27
N CYS A 546 0.96 -16.70 -29.14
CA CYS A 546 -0.46 -16.74 -29.46
C CYS A 546 -0.68 -16.92 -30.97
N HIS A 547 0.11 -16.20 -31.78
CA HIS A 547 0.05 -16.23 -33.23
C HIS A 547 0.50 -17.56 -33.86
N SER A 548 1.36 -18.36 -33.20
CA SER A 548 1.63 -19.74 -33.65
C SER A 548 0.38 -20.63 -33.59
N ASN A 549 -0.64 -20.23 -32.84
CA ASN A 549 -1.91 -20.92 -32.65
C ASN A 549 -3.14 -20.08 -33.09
N ALA A 550 -2.96 -19.15 -34.04
CA ALA A 550 -3.99 -18.20 -34.51
C ALA A 550 -5.28 -18.81 -35.12
N ASN A 551 -5.34 -20.14 -35.27
CA ASN A 551 -6.54 -20.90 -35.64
C ASN A 551 -7.44 -21.21 -34.43
N ARG A 552 -6.88 -21.27 -33.22
CA ARG A 552 -7.57 -21.53 -31.95
C ARG A 552 -7.60 -20.32 -31.03
N CYS A 553 -6.57 -19.48 -31.09
CA CYS A 553 -6.37 -18.39 -30.14
C CYS A 553 -6.30 -17.02 -30.86
N GLU A 554 -6.50 -15.97 -30.09
CA GLU A 554 -6.49 -14.57 -30.49
C GLU A 554 -5.80 -13.75 -29.40
N PHE A 555 -4.84 -12.92 -29.80
CA PHE A 555 -4.09 -12.08 -28.87
C PHE A 555 -4.84 -10.76 -28.68
N ILE A 556 -5.09 -10.38 -27.44
CA ILE A 556 -5.73 -9.12 -27.06
C ILE A 556 -4.62 -8.16 -26.61
N PRO A 557 -4.19 -7.20 -27.46
CA PRO A 557 -2.97 -6.42 -27.20
C PRO A 557 -3.01 -5.60 -25.91
N SER A 558 -4.18 -5.08 -25.55
CA SER A 558 -4.36 -4.24 -24.37
C SER A 558 -4.42 -4.99 -23.05
N ALA A 559 -4.68 -6.30 -23.09
CA ALA A 559 -4.63 -7.19 -21.95
C ALA A 559 -3.28 -7.92 -21.80
N ASP A 560 -2.39 -7.78 -22.80
CA ASP A 560 -1.17 -8.60 -23.00
C ASP A 560 -1.44 -10.12 -22.85
N ARG A 561 -2.61 -10.57 -23.34
CA ARG A 561 -3.14 -11.92 -23.10
C ARG A 561 -3.66 -12.59 -24.36
N CYS A 562 -3.47 -13.89 -24.41
CA CYS A 562 -3.98 -14.76 -25.47
C CYS A 562 -5.24 -15.49 -24.99
N LEU A 563 -6.35 -15.34 -25.72
CA LEU A 563 -7.65 -15.93 -25.40
C LEU A 563 -8.13 -16.90 -26.50
N PRO A 564 -9.09 -17.79 -26.22
CA PRO A 564 -9.74 -18.59 -27.25
C PRO A 564 -10.40 -17.67 -28.29
N LYS A 565 -10.18 -17.95 -29.57
CA LYS A 565 -10.63 -17.11 -30.67
C LYS A 565 -12.15 -16.95 -30.67
N GLY A 566 -12.63 -15.71 -30.68
CA GLY A 566 -14.06 -15.39 -30.58
C GLY A 566 -14.68 -15.62 -29.19
N HIS A 567 -13.89 -15.78 -28.12
CA HIS A 567 -14.38 -15.49 -26.78
C HIS A 567 -14.43 -13.98 -26.57
N VAL A 568 -15.50 -13.51 -25.95
CA VAL A 568 -15.59 -12.15 -25.41
C VAL A 568 -14.58 -12.06 -24.26
N PRO A 569 -13.65 -11.10 -24.25
CA PRO A 569 -12.70 -10.97 -23.15
C PRO A 569 -13.44 -10.46 -21.89
N PRO A 570 -13.19 -11.05 -20.70
CA PRO A 570 -13.86 -10.63 -19.47
C PRO A 570 -13.37 -9.24 -19.05
N CYS A 571 -14.28 -8.39 -18.58
CA CYS A 571 -14.01 -6.95 -18.51
C CYS A 571 -12.75 -6.57 -17.69
N HIS A 572 -12.46 -7.30 -16.61
CA HIS A 572 -11.35 -7.00 -15.69
C HIS A 572 -9.95 -7.02 -16.32
N ILE A 573 -9.81 -7.46 -17.58
CA ILE A 573 -8.52 -7.42 -18.29
C ILE A 573 -8.27 -6.08 -19.02
N PHE A 574 -9.29 -5.22 -19.17
CA PHE A 574 -9.16 -3.96 -19.90
C PHE A 574 -8.77 -2.80 -18.97
N PRO A 575 -7.82 -1.94 -19.38
CA PRO A 575 -7.50 -0.72 -18.64
C PRO A 575 -8.66 0.29 -18.71
N LYS A 576 -8.70 1.22 -17.75
CA LYS A 576 -9.72 2.31 -17.66
C LYS A 576 -10.01 2.99 -19.00
N SER A 577 -8.98 3.25 -19.80
CA SER A 577 -9.06 3.93 -21.10
C SER A 577 -9.81 3.15 -22.18
N GLU A 578 -9.84 1.82 -22.09
CA GLU A 578 -10.46 0.94 -23.09
C GLU A 578 -11.74 0.27 -22.59
N CYS A 579 -12.00 0.34 -21.29
CA CYS A 579 -13.17 -0.29 -20.70
C CYS A 579 -14.48 0.18 -21.35
N SER A 580 -14.62 1.48 -21.62
CA SER A 580 -15.77 2.06 -22.31
C SER A 580 -15.81 1.80 -23.83
N GLU A 581 -14.81 1.13 -24.41
CA GLU A 581 -14.80 0.74 -25.83
C GLU A 581 -15.37 -0.68 -26.04
N GLN A 582 -15.66 -1.42 -24.98
CA GLN A 582 -16.24 -2.76 -25.04
C GLN A 582 -17.76 -2.70 -24.78
N ASP A 583 -18.55 -3.25 -25.70
CA ASP A 583 -20.03 -3.18 -25.69
C ASP A 583 -20.72 -3.81 -24.45
N HIS A 584 -19.96 -4.44 -23.55
CA HIS A 584 -20.43 -5.13 -22.35
C HIS A 584 -19.68 -4.75 -21.07
N CYS A 585 -18.83 -3.72 -21.09
CA CYS A 585 -18.00 -3.33 -19.94
C CYS A 585 -18.25 -1.90 -19.46
N LYS A 586 -18.10 -1.71 -18.15
CA LYS A 586 -18.14 -0.40 -17.48
C LYS A 586 -16.98 -0.29 -16.50
N TYR A 587 -16.40 0.90 -16.35
CA TYR A 587 -15.33 1.11 -15.37
C TYR A 587 -15.96 1.42 -14.00
N ASP A 588 -15.68 0.61 -13.00
CA ASP A 588 -16.05 0.88 -11.62
C ASP A 588 -15.02 1.84 -11.00
N GLY A 589 -15.45 3.07 -10.71
CA GLY A 589 -14.59 4.09 -10.09
C GLY A 589 -14.16 3.78 -8.65
N MET A 590 -14.90 2.91 -7.95
CA MET A 590 -14.67 2.50 -6.57
C MET A 590 -13.72 1.29 -6.49
N LEU A 591 -13.95 0.27 -7.32
CA LEU A 591 -13.09 -0.91 -7.41
C LEU A 591 -11.83 -0.66 -8.26
N ARG A 592 -11.84 0.39 -9.08
CA ARG A 592 -10.79 0.75 -10.06
C ARG A 592 -10.50 -0.32 -11.11
N GLU A 593 -11.49 -1.17 -11.37
CA GLU A 593 -11.42 -2.21 -12.38
C GLU A 593 -12.54 -2.07 -13.40
N CYS A 594 -12.35 -2.72 -14.54
CA CYS A 594 -13.36 -2.79 -15.58
C CYS A 594 -14.25 -3.99 -15.31
N ILE A 595 -15.55 -3.77 -15.11
CA ILE A 595 -16.55 -4.76 -14.71
C ILE A 595 -17.54 -5.03 -15.84
N ASP A 596 -18.23 -6.17 -15.81
CA ASP A 596 -19.31 -6.46 -16.76
C ASP A 596 -20.51 -5.52 -16.49
N ASP A 597 -20.99 -4.80 -17.51
CA ASP A 597 -22.04 -3.75 -17.42
C ASP A 597 -23.43 -4.30 -17.01
N PHE A 598 -23.57 -5.63 -16.90
CA PHE A 598 -24.81 -6.32 -16.59
C PHE A 598 -25.08 -6.54 -15.09
N ASP A 599 -24.10 -6.33 -14.20
CA ASP A 599 -24.20 -6.69 -12.77
C ASP A 599 -24.75 -5.60 -11.84
N PHE A 600 -25.11 -4.42 -12.38
CA PHE A 600 -25.60 -3.30 -11.57
C PHE A 600 -27.07 -2.98 -11.86
N GLU A 601 -27.95 -3.22 -10.87
CA GLU A 601 -29.17 -2.41 -10.74
C GLU A 601 -28.74 -0.92 -10.69
N PRO A 602 -29.47 0.00 -11.35
CA PRO A 602 -29.12 1.42 -11.34
C PRO A 602 -28.89 1.92 -9.92
N LEU A 603 -27.74 2.57 -9.68
CA LEU A 603 -27.40 3.09 -8.37
C LEU A 603 -28.55 3.97 -7.87
N PRO A 604 -29.06 3.78 -6.65
CA PRO A 604 -30.12 4.63 -6.12
C PRO A 604 -29.71 6.09 -6.22
N CYS A 605 -30.54 6.99 -6.78
CA CYS A 605 -30.10 8.35 -7.15
C CYS A 605 -29.25 9.10 -6.10
N HIS A 606 -29.49 8.87 -4.81
CA HIS A 606 -28.74 9.47 -3.69
C HIS A 606 -27.28 8.99 -3.53
N GLU A 607 -26.81 8.07 -4.38
CA GLU A 607 -25.45 7.55 -4.45
C GLU A 607 -24.64 8.16 -5.61
N HIS A 608 -25.24 8.99 -6.48
CA HIS A 608 -24.46 9.86 -7.38
C HIS A 608 -23.98 11.10 -6.62
N PHE A 609 -22.66 11.30 -6.58
CA PHE A 609 -22.01 12.32 -5.76
C PHE A 609 -21.82 13.67 -6.49
N ASP A 610 -21.97 13.72 -7.81
CA ASP A 610 -21.83 14.93 -8.61
C ASP A 610 -22.95 15.12 -9.66
N GLU A 611 -22.93 16.29 -10.30
CA GLU A 611 -23.94 16.71 -11.29
C GLU A 611 -23.81 16.00 -12.64
N GLU A 612 -22.63 15.53 -13.04
CA GLU A 612 -22.44 14.83 -14.31
C GLU A 612 -23.00 13.41 -14.22
N ASP A 613 -22.54 12.64 -13.23
CA ASP A 613 -23.02 11.28 -12.94
C ASP A 613 -24.54 11.26 -12.72
N CYS A 614 -25.07 12.17 -11.90
CA CYS A 614 -26.50 12.27 -11.62
C CYS A 614 -27.37 12.52 -12.87
N ASN A 615 -26.83 13.21 -13.88
CA ASN A 615 -27.53 13.49 -15.12
C ASN A 615 -27.39 12.37 -16.16
N THR A 616 -26.60 11.33 -15.90
CA THR A 616 -26.52 10.13 -16.75
C THR A 616 -27.75 9.21 -16.58
N ASP A 617 -28.33 9.15 -15.38
CA ASP A 617 -29.56 8.41 -15.10
C ASP A 617 -30.82 9.25 -15.39
N ASP A 618 -31.67 8.77 -16.29
CA ASP A 618 -32.85 9.53 -16.76
C ASP A 618 -33.99 9.59 -15.71
N THR A 619 -33.93 8.74 -14.68
CA THR A 619 -34.80 8.69 -13.51
C THR A 619 -34.34 9.61 -12.37
N CYS A 620 -33.12 10.13 -12.44
CA CYS A 620 -32.55 11.03 -11.45
C CYS A 620 -32.56 12.51 -11.90
N THR A 621 -32.26 13.43 -10.97
CA THR A 621 -32.10 14.86 -11.21
C THR A 621 -31.23 15.48 -10.11
N TRP A 622 -30.25 16.30 -10.51
CA TRP A 622 -29.38 17.01 -9.57
C TRP A 622 -30.12 18.16 -8.89
N ALA A 623 -30.15 18.16 -7.55
CA ALA A 623 -30.74 19.23 -6.76
C ALA A 623 -29.62 20.16 -6.27
N LYS A 624 -29.37 21.23 -7.03
CA LYS A 624 -28.30 22.19 -6.74
C LYS A 624 -28.39 22.80 -5.34
N GLU A 625 -29.61 23.02 -4.83
CA GLU A 625 -29.88 23.51 -3.48
C GLU A 625 -29.40 22.59 -2.35
N ALA A 626 -29.21 21.31 -2.65
CA ALA A 626 -28.81 20.26 -1.70
C ALA A 626 -27.45 19.61 -2.03
N LEU A 627 -26.81 20.03 -3.14
CA LEU A 627 -25.55 19.47 -3.64
C LEU A 627 -25.59 17.93 -3.69
N GLY A 628 -26.68 17.39 -4.22
CA GLY A 628 -26.92 15.96 -4.24
C GLY A 628 -27.97 15.56 -5.26
N CYS A 629 -27.96 14.28 -5.59
CA CYS A 629 -28.81 13.69 -6.62
C CYS A 629 -30.06 13.03 -6.01
N PHE A 630 -31.22 13.21 -6.65
CA PHE A 630 -32.51 12.73 -6.16
C PHE A 630 -33.35 12.13 -7.29
N VAL A 631 -34.34 11.30 -6.94
CA VAL A 631 -35.29 10.77 -7.92
C VAL A 631 -36.08 11.92 -8.55
N LYS A 632 -36.20 11.92 -9.86
CA LYS A 632 -36.83 12.97 -10.67
C LYS A 632 -38.27 13.22 -10.26
N GLY A 633 -38.53 14.43 -9.76
CA GLY A 633 -39.84 14.82 -9.23
C GLY A 633 -40.08 14.48 -7.76
N GLN A 634 -39.13 13.85 -7.06
CA GLN A 634 -39.12 13.79 -5.60
C GLN A 634 -38.79 15.19 -5.04
N GLU A 635 -39.51 15.61 -4.01
CA GLU A 635 -39.13 16.83 -3.29
C GLU A 635 -37.87 16.59 -2.44
N VAL A 636 -36.85 17.42 -2.64
CA VAL A 636 -35.61 17.45 -1.86
C VAL A 636 -35.93 17.60 -0.36
N PRO A 637 -35.49 16.70 0.53
CA PRO A 637 -35.73 16.85 1.97
C PRO A 637 -35.15 18.17 2.51
N CYS A 638 -35.89 18.91 3.35
CA CYS A 638 -35.45 20.22 3.82
C CYS A 638 -34.11 20.14 4.57
N ASP A 639 -33.86 19.05 5.31
CA ASP A 639 -32.62 18.79 6.04
C ASP A 639 -31.39 18.55 5.15
N ARG A 640 -31.56 18.45 3.83
CA ARG A 640 -30.48 18.38 2.84
C ARG A 640 -30.16 19.73 2.19
N ILE A 641 -30.88 20.80 2.50
CA ILE A 641 -30.59 22.15 1.98
C ILE A 641 -29.65 22.85 2.95
N PHE A 642 -28.40 23.07 2.53
CA PHE A 642 -27.33 23.58 3.39
C PHE A 642 -27.18 25.10 3.35
N GLU A 643 -27.69 25.79 2.31
CA GLU A 643 -27.55 27.24 2.16
C GLU A 643 -28.82 28.00 2.62
N GLN A 644 -28.61 29.09 3.36
CA GLN A 644 -29.69 29.96 3.84
C GLN A 644 -30.53 30.57 2.71
N GLU A 645 -29.92 30.86 1.56
CA GLU A 645 -30.60 31.45 0.40
C GLU A 645 -31.55 30.46 -0.27
N ASN A 646 -31.14 29.18 -0.36
CA ASN A 646 -31.95 28.11 -0.93
C ASN A 646 -33.05 27.63 0.02
N CYS A 647 -32.92 27.88 1.33
CA CYS A 647 -33.92 27.57 2.35
C CYS A 647 -35.08 28.61 2.45
N GLN A 648 -35.37 29.36 1.38
CA GLN A 648 -36.41 30.40 1.36
C GLN A 648 -37.66 29.95 0.59
N GLY A 649 -38.40 28.98 1.17
CA GLY A 649 -39.62 28.45 0.59
C GLY A 649 -40.80 28.36 1.58
N PRO A 650 -42.03 28.13 1.11
CA PRO A 650 -43.18 27.91 2.01
C PRO A 650 -43.12 26.55 2.74
N ARG A 651 -42.28 25.62 2.28
CA ARG A 651 -42.12 24.26 2.80
C ARG A 651 -41.00 24.13 3.83
N CYS A 652 -39.91 24.89 3.65
CA CYS A 652 -38.74 24.81 4.50
C CYS A 652 -38.41 26.17 5.11
N GLN A 653 -37.91 26.17 6.34
CA GLN A 653 -37.52 27.36 7.09
C GLN A 653 -36.06 27.23 7.54
N TRP A 654 -35.30 28.31 7.43
CA TRP A 654 -33.91 28.35 7.91
C TRP A 654 -33.87 28.54 9.43
N PHE A 655 -33.09 27.70 10.11
CA PHE A 655 -32.86 27.76 11.55
C PHE A 655 -31.41 28.21 11.79
N PRO A 656 -31.17 29.51 12.06
CA PRO A 656 -29.82 30.03 12.19
C PRO A 656 -29.05 29.42 13.37
N GLU A 657 -29.76 29.02 14.44
CA GLU A 657 -29.21 28.33 15.60
C GLU A 657 -28.54 26.98 15.27
N GLY A 658 -29.02 26.28 14.25
CA GLY A 658 -28.45 25.00 13.79
C GLY A 658 -27.78 25.08 12.42
N GLN A 659 -27.63 26.30 11.86
CA GLN A 659 -27.17 26.59 10.50
C GLN A 659 -27.71 25.62 9.44
N ARG A 660 -29.02 25.32 9.51
CA ARG A 660 -29.64 24.31 8.66
C ARG A 660 -31.06 24.65 8.28
N CYS A 661 -31.50 24.05 7.20
CA CYS A 661 -32.86 24.07 6.75
C CYS A 661 -33.66 22.93 7.40
N LEU A 662 -34.91 23.19 7.80
CA LEU A 662 -35.87 22.18 8.32
C LEU A 662 -37.26 22.44 7.74
N SER A 663 -38.20 21.53 7.96
CA SER A 663 -39.59 21.71 7.53
C SER A 663 -40.23 22.91 8.24
N ALA A 664 -41.08 23.68 7.57
CA ALA A 664 -41.72 24.86 8.16
C ALA A 664 -42.60 24.45 9.36
N GLY A 665 -42.27 24.99 10.55
CA GLY A 665 -42.93 24.63 11.82
C GLY A 665 -42.35 23.42 12.55
N GLU A 666 -41.30 22.80 12.03
CA GLU A 666 -40.48 21.82 12.75
C GLU A 666 -39.58 22.56 13.78
N ASN A 667 -39.37 21.97 14.95
CA ASN A 667 -38.43 22.54 15.93
C ASN A 667 -37.03 21.97 15.68
N VAL A 668 -35.99 22.80 15.81
CA VAL A 668 -34.61 22.30 15.75
C VAL A 668 -34.38 21.32 16.90
N GLN A 669 -33.83 20.15 16.60
CA GLN A 669 -33.47 19.15 17.60
C GLN A 669 -32.16 19.58 18.26
N CYS A 670 -32.00 19.37 19.57
CA CYS A 670 -30.80 19.79 20.30
C CYS A 670 -29.51 19.30 19.65
N ALA A 671 -29.48 18.04 19.20
CA ALA A 671 -28.32 17.41 18.55
C ALA A 671 -27.88 18.06 17.21
N HIS A 672 -28.60 19.07 16.73
CA HIS A 672 -28.27 19.85 15.52
C HIS A 672 -27.73 21.25 15.83
N VAL A 673 -27.44 21.56 17.10
CA VAL A 673 -26.88 22.84 17.53
C VAL A 673 -25.53 22.60 18.19
N PHE A 674 -24.51 23.35 17.74
CA PHE A 674 -23.11 23.13 18.11
C PHE A 674 -22.50 24.27 18.92
N ASP A 675 -23.20 25.41 19.04
CA ASP A 675 -22.80 26.51 19.91
C ASP A 675 -23.66 26.59 21.18
N LYS A 676 -23.04 27.05 22.26
CA LYS A 676 -23.64 27.10 23.59
C LYS A 676 -24.82 28.07 23.70
N GLU A 677 -24.71 29.25 23.09
CA GLU A 677 -25.73 30.29 23.20
C GLU A 677 -27.02 29.85 22.50
N SER A 678 -26.91 29.33 21.28
CA SER A 678 -28.01 28.73 20.54
C SER A 678 -28.61 27.55 21.29
N CYS A 679 -27.79 26.67 21.87
CA CYS A 679 -28.26 25.48 22.61
C CYS A 679 -29.12 25.86 23.83
N GLU A 680 -28.62 26.79 24.66
CA GLU A 680 -29.35 27.29 25.83
C GLU A 680 -30.64 28.04 25.39
N LYS A 681 -30.58 28.79 24.29
CA LYS A 681 -31.71 29.55 23.72
C LYS A 681 -32.86 28.66 23.25
N ILE A 682 -32.59 27.49 22.69
CA ILE A 682 -33.61 26.51 22.29
C ILE A 682 -34.11 25.63 23.47
N GLY A 683 -33.58 25.85 24.67
CA GLY A 683 -34.02 25.16 25.90
C GLY A 683 -33.37 23.80 26.14
N CYS A 684 -32.24 23.54 25.47
CA CYS A 684 -31.44 22.33 25.58
C CYS A 684 -30.29 22.51 26.60
N ASP A 685 -29.56 21.45 26.91
CA ASP A 685 -28.36 21.51 27.76
C ASP A 685 -27.10 21.28 26.89
N PHE A 686 -26.15 22.22 26.94
CA PHE A 686 -24.87 22.16 26.24
C PHE A 686 -23.80 21.51 27.12
N HIS A 687 -23.08 20.55 26.56
CA HIS A 687 -22.02 19.81 27.26
C HIS A 687 -20.66 20.31 26.78
N ASP A 688 -20.04 21.20 27.58
CA ASP A 688 -18.78 21.88 27.25
C ASP A 688 -17.59 20.91 27.03
N ASP A 689 -17.66 19.70 27.57
CA ASP A 689 -16.67 18.61 27.47
C ASP A 689 -16.66 17.92 26.09
N VAL A 690 -17.74 18.02 25.33
CA VAL A 690 -17.89 17.41 23.99
C VAL A 690 -18.24 18.40 22.88
N GLY A 691 -18.67 19.62 23.22
CA GLY A 691 -19.15 20.59 22.24
C GLY A 691 -20.51 20.22 21.61
N VAL A 692 -21.32 19.42 22.32
CA VAL A 692 -22.60 18.87 21.81
C VAL A 692 -23.77 19.38 22.65
N CYS A 693 -24.82 19.81 21.97
CA CYS A 693 -26.10 20.16 22.57
C CYS A 693 -27.04 18.95 22.66
N THR A 694 -27.70 18.75 23.80
CA THR A 694 -28.61 17.61 24.03
C THR A 694 -29.94 18.04 24.65
N ASN A 695 -30.97 17.19 24.58
CA ASN A 695 -32.24 17.44 25.26
C ASN A 695 -32.01 17.69 26.76
N LYS A 696 -32.75 18.64 27.33
CA LYS A 696 -32.58 19.02 28.74
C LYS A 696 -32.68 17.84 29.70
N GLY A 697 -31.64 17.62 30.51
CA GLY A 697 -31.49 16.48 31.42
C GLY A 697 -31.08 15.17 30.75
N ALA A 698 -30.85 15.14 29.43
CA ALA A 698 -30.23 14.00 28.76
C ALA A 698 -28.72 13.98 29.01
N LYS A 699 -28.18 12.79 29.21
CA LYS A 699 -26.74 12.55 29.23
C LYS A 699 -26.23 12.48 27.80
N THR A 700 -25.07 13.06 27.52
CA THR A 700 -24.36 12.81 26.25
C THR A 700 -24.00 11.32 26.15
N ASP A 701 -24.16 10.75 24.96
CA ASP A 701 -23.57 9.45 24.63
C ASP A 701 -22.04 9.54 24.77
N CYS A 702 -21.43 8.55 25.40
CA CYS A 702 -19.98 8.49 25.59
C CYS A 702 -19.22 8.49 24.25
N ASN A 703 -19.85 8.03 23.16
CA ASN A 703 -19.30 8.02 21.80
C ASN A 703 -18.89 9.41 21.24
N PHE A 704 -19.29 10.51 21.89
CA PHE A 704 -18.88 11.88 21.55
C PHE A 704 -17.64 12.38 22.32
N LEU A 705 -17.16 11.62 23.32
CA LEU A 705 -15.95 11.94 24.08
C LEU A 705 -14.73 11.40 23.32
N HIS A 706 -14.09 12.26 22.55
CA HIS A 706 -12.88 11.92 21.79
C HIS A 706 -11.57 12.07 22.58
N ASP A 707 -11.66 12.59 23.81
CA ASP A 707 -10.53 12.78 24.72
C ASP A 707 -10.57 11.76 25.88
N GLU A 708 -9.41 11.18 26.19
CA GLU A 708 -9.28 10.13 27.21
C GLU A 708 -9.57 10.67 28.62
N ASP A 709 -9.18 11.90 28.93
CA ASP A 709 -9.38 12.49 30.26
C ASP A 709 -10.83 13.00 30.45
N ALA A 710 -11.47 13.51 29.40
CA ALA A 710 -12.91 13.80 29.38
C ALA A 710 -13.73 12.51 29.55
N CYS A 711 -13.34 11.43 28.87
CA CYS A 711 -13.95 10.12 29.02
C CYS A 711 -13.84 9.59 30.47
N LYS A 712 -12.65 9.67 31.08
CA LYS A 712 -12.40 9.25 32.48
C LYS A 712 -13.12 10.10 33.52
N GLN A 713 -13.47 11.35 33.22
CA GLN A 713 -14.20 12.23 34.13
C GLN A 713 -15.67 11.82 34.31
N ARG A 714 -16.20 10.97 33.42
CA ARG A 714 -17.58 10.47 33.50
C ARG A 714 -17.63 9.04 34.03
N GLU A 715 -18.22 8.89 35.22
CA GLU A 715 -18.43 7.58 35.88
C GLU A 715 -19.25 6.57 35.03
N ASP A 716 -20.01 7.05 34.04
CA ASP A 716 -20.79 6.25 33.13
C ASP A 716 -20.15 6.02 31.75
N CYS A 717 -18.86 6.38 31.58
CA CYS A 717 -18.10 6.17 30.36
C CYS A 717 -16.77 5.43 30.61
N HIS A 718 -16.23 4.79 29.57
CA HIS A 718 -14.97 4.04 29.62
C HIS A 718 -14.19 4.20 28.32
N TRP A 719 -12.92 4.58 28.45
CA TRP A 719 -11.99 4.71 27.33
C TRP A 719 -11.48 3.33 26.88
N ASP A 720 -11.71 2.98 25.63
CA ASP A 720 -11.05 1.87 24.96
C ASP A 720 -9.75 2.36 24.30
N GLY A 721 -8.62 1.92 24.87
CA GLY A 721 -7.29 2.24 24.37
C GLY A 721 -6.91 1.56 23.05
N LEU A 722 -7.64 0.51 22.63
CA LEU A 722 -7.44 -0.15 21.34
C LEU A 722 -8.21 0.58 20.23
N GLY A 723 -9.51 0.83 20.43
CA GLY A 723 -10.36 1.56 19.49
C GLY A 723 -10.13 3.08 19.47
N GLN A 724 -9.38 3.64 20.42
CA GLN A 724 -9.22 5.08 20.67
C GLN A 724 -10.58 5.80 20.77
N ALA A 725 -11.51 5.18 21.47
CA ALA A 725 -12.90 5.61 21.56
C ALA A 725 -13.42 5.53 22.99
N CYS A 726 -14.21 6.53 23.39
CA CYS A 726 -14.95 6.46 24.64
C CYS A 726 -16.29 5.74 24.42
N MET A 727 -16.52 4.66 25.16
CA MET A 727 -17.74 3.87 25.11
C MET A 727 -18.54 4.03 26.41
N SER A 728 -19.82 3.65 26.38
CA SER A 728 -20.64 3.57 27.59
C SER A 728 -20.04 2.56 28.58
N ALA A 729 -19.89 2.95 29.86
CA ALA A 729 -19.43 2.05 30.92
C ALA A 729 -20.49 1.01 31.34
N THR A 730 -21.67 1.01 30.69
CA THR A 730 -22.61 -0.12 30.76
C THR A 730 -21.88 -1.40 30.38
N SER A 731 -21.98 -2.38 31.27
CA SER A 731 -21.05 -3.51 31.40
C SER A 731 -20.99 -4.47 30.21
N GLU A 732 -21.96 -4.39 29.30
CA GLU A 732 -22.09 -5.21 28.10
C GLU A 732 -20.89 -5.05 27.15
N HIS A 733 -20.55 -3.81 26.74
CA HIS A 733 -19.41 -3.56 25.83
C HIS A 733 -18.04 -3.84 26.45
N ARG A 734 -17.93 -3.77 27.78
CA ARG A 734 -16.68 -4.08 28.49
C ARG A 734 -16.28 -5.54 28.38
N CYS A 735 -17.25 -6.46 28.34
CA CYS A 735 -16.94 -7.87 28.15
C CYS A 735 -16.42 -8.11 26.73
N PHE A 736 -17.13 -7.63 25.69
CA PHE A 736 -16.76 -7.89 24.29
C PHE A 736 -15.38 -7.35 23.88
N ALA A 737 -14.88 -6.29 24.51
CA ALA A 737 -13.53 -5.75 24.24
C ALA A 737 -12.38 -6.56 24.87
N SER A 738 -12.67 -7.53 25.75
CA SER A 738 -11.66 -8.31 26.47
C SER A 738 -11.17 -9.51 25.66
N ASN A 739 -10.00 -9.37 25.03
CA ASN A 739 -9.37 -10.42 24.22
C ASN A 739 -8.66 -11.51 25.04
N SER A 740 -8.63 -11.43 26.38
CA SER A 740 -8.02 -12.47 27.23
C SER A 740 -8.93 -12.99 28.33
N ALA A 741 -8.76 -14.28 28.66
CA ALA A 741 -9.44 -14.92 29.78
C ALA A 741 -9.13 -14.30 31.15
N ASN A 742 -8.02 -13.58 31.29
CA ASN A 742 -7.61 -12.97 32.56
C ASN A 742 -8.26 -11.60 32.75
N GLU A 743 -8.33 -10.77 31.71
CA GLU A 743 -9.07 -9.50 31.73
C GLU A 743 -10.56 -9.75 31.93
N CYS A 744 -11.11 -10.75 31.22
CA CYS A 744 -12.51 -11.13 31.35
C CYS A 744 -12.88 -11.54 32.77
N ARG A 745 -12.04 -12.38 33.40
CA ARG A 745 -12.24 -12.82 34.80
C ARG A 745 -11.96 -11.73 35.84
N ALA A 746 -11.34 -10.61 35.47
CA ALA A 746 -11.14 -9.47 36.34
C ALA A 746 -12.38 -8.55 36.42
N MET A 747 -13.41 -8.82 35.62
CA MET A 747 -14.68 -8.08 35.62
C MET A 747 -15.79 -8.94 36.24
N ASP A 748 -16.33 -8.51 37.38
CA ASP A 748 -17.32 -9.25 38.20
C ASP A 748 -18.63 -9.61 37.47
N PHE A 749 -18.85 -9.05 36.28
CA PHE A 749 -20.07 -9.19 35.46
C PHE A 749 -19.80 -9.80 34.08
N CYS A 750 -18.58 -10.28 33.82
CA CYS A 750 -18.22 -10.96 32.57
C CYS A 750 -17.84 -12.42 32.82
N LYS A 751 -18.02 -13.27 31.81
CA LYS A 751 -17.58 -14.67 31.85
C LYS A 751 -16.87 -15.03 30.55
N TRP A 752 -15.72 -15.68 30.70
CA TRP A 752 -14.92 -16.16 29.56
C TRP A 752 -15.47 -17.50 29.05
N ILE A 753 -15.85 -17.55 27.77
CA ILE A 753 -16.32 -18.76 27.11
C ILE A 753 -15.13 -19.45 26.46
N VAL A 754 -14.72 -20.60 27.00
CA VAL A 754 -13.50 -21.29 26.57
C VAL A 754 -13.61 -21.81 25.13
N GLY A 755 -14.79 -22.28 24.71
CA GLY A 755 -15.02 -22.85 23.37
C GLY A 755 -15.16 -21.83 22.24
N GLU A 756 -15.34 -20.55 22.56
CA GLU A 756 -15.52 -19.45 21.59
C GLU A 756 -14.44 -18.36 21.72
N SER A 757 -13.47 -18.56 22.62
CA SER A 757 -12.38 -17.61 22.92
C SER A 757 -12.81 -16.14 23.09
N ARG A 758 -14.02 -15.92 23.62
CA ARG A 758 -14.61 -14.59 23.83
C ARG A 758 -15.14 -14.40 25.24
N CYS A 759 -15.28 -13.14 25.61
CA CYS A 759 -15.78 -12.71 26.91
C CYS A 759 -17.22 -12.18 26.76
N VAL A 760 -18.18 -12.81 27.44
CA VAL A 760 -19.61 -12.45 27.36
C VAL A 760 -20.11 -11.80 28.65
N TYR A 761 -21.15 -11.00 28.53
CA TYR A 761 -21.80 -10.30 29.64
C TYR A 761 -22.84 -11.18 30.36
N VAL A 762 -22.94 -11.07 31.68
CA VAL A 762 -23.88 -11.84 32.51
C VAL A 762 -24.59 -10.90 33.50
N HIS A 763 -25.84 -10.53 33.20
CA HIS A 763 -26.63 -9.62 34.05
C HIS A 763 -27.47 -10.38 35.08
N GLU A 764 -27.22 -10.19 36.37
CA GLU A 764 -28.06 -10.70 37.49
C GLU A 764 -28.41 -12.21 37.46
N GLY A 765 -27.60 -13.03 36.78
CA GLY A 765 -27.85 -14.46 36.61
C GLY A 765 -28.87 -14.81 35.52
N GLN A 766 -29.13 -13.89 34.60
CA GLN A 766 -29.83 -14.15 33.35
C GLN A 766 -28.85 -13.94 32.17
N THR A 767 -28.66 -15.00 31.41
CA THR A 767 -27.76 -15.06 30.25
C THR A 767 -28.56 -14.90 28.97
N ASP A 768 -28.09 -14.13 27.97
CA ASP A 768 -28.70 -14.22 26.64
C ASP A 768 -28.22 -15.49 25.94
N CYS A 769 -28.92 -16.58 26.21
CA CYS A 769 -28.63 -17.88 25.63
C CYS A 769 -28.63 -17.86 24.09
N GLY A 770 -29.27 -16.88 23.44
CA GLY A 770 -29.31 -16.79 21.97
C GLY A 770 -27.95 -16.52 21.32
N GLU A 771 -26.94 -16.07 22.08
CA GLU A 771 -25.60 -15.84 21.55
C GLU A 771 -24.73 -17.10 21.43
N PHE A 772 -25.09 -18.23 22.07
CA PHE A 772 -24.24 -19.42 22.06
C PHE A 772 -24.58 -20.36 20.89
N THR A 773 -23.64 -20.50 19.97
CA THR A 773 -23.76 -21.37 18.79
C THR A 773 -23.22 -22.78 19.04
N GLN A 774 -22.62 -23.04 20.20
CA GLN A 774 -22.09 -24.36 20.57
C GLN A 774 -22.77 -24.95 21.81
N HIS A 775 -23.01 -26.27 21.77
CA HIS A 775 -23.54 -27.04 22.90
C HIS A 775 -22.67 -26.92 24.16
N ALA A 776 -21.35 -26.87 24.02
CA ALA A 776 -20.42 -26.73 25.13
C ALA A 776 -20.63 -25.39 25.87
N SER A 777 -20.57 -24.27 25.15
CA SER A 777 -20.81 -22.92 25.68
C SER A 777 -22.19 -22.80 26.35
N CYS A 778 -23.23 -23.31 25.69
CA CYS A 778 -24.60 -23.30 26.21
C CYS A 778 -24.73 -24.06 27.54
N SER A 779 -24.00 -25.17 27.68
CA SER A 779 -24.03 -26.03 28.86
C SER A 779 -23.31 -25.43 30.08
N GLU A 780 -22.54 -24.36 29.91
CA GLU A 780 -21.89 -23.68 31.03
C GLU A 780 -22.83 -22.77 31.85
N PHE A 781 -24.10 -22.63 31.45
CA PHE A 781 -25.07 -21.73 32.06
C PHE A 781 -26.33 -22.48 32.52
N ASP A 782 -26.61 -22.44 33.83
CA ASP A 782 -27.71 -23.20 34.45
C ASP A 782 -29.11 -22.79 33.96
N ASP A 783 -29.24 -21.55 33.49
CA ASP A 783 -30.45 -20.93 32.94
C ASP A 783 -30.62 -21.13 31.42
N CYS A 784 -29.62 -21.69 30.74
CA CYS A 784 -29.69 -22.06 29.34
C CYS A 784 -29.97 -23.57 29.13
N GLU A 785 -30.43 -23.89 27.92
CA GLU A 785 -30.72 -25.24 27.45
C GLU A 785 -30.41 -25.30 25.94
N TRP A 786 -29.68 -26.34 25.52
CA TRP A 786 -29.34 -26.56 24.12
C TRP A 786 -30.39 -27.47 23.47
N ASP A 787 -31.09 -26.96 22.46
CA ASP A 787 -31.96 -27.80 21.65
C ASP A 787 -31.12 -28.49 20.56
N ILE A 788 -31.00 -29.82 20.67
CA ILE A 788 -30.15 -30.62 19.79
C ILE A 788 -30.71 -30.74 18.36
N ASP A 789 -32.04 -30.60 18.20
CA ASP A 789 -32.73 -30.66 16.91
C ASP A 789 -32.71 -29.31 16.19
N ALA A 790 -32.79 -28.22 16.94
CA ALA A 790 -32.74 -26.84 16.43
C ALA A 790 -31.34 -26.23 16.39
N ARG A 791 -30.33 -26.88 16.99
CA ARG A 791 -28.93 -26.40 17.10
C ARG A 791 -28.83 -24.96 17.61
N VAL A 792 -29.70 -24.60 18.54
CA VAL A 792 -29.71 -23.29 19.19
C VAL A 792 -29.69 -23.45 20.70
N CYS A 793 -28.91 -22.61 21.35
CA CYS A 793 -29.02 -22.39 22.77
C CYS A 793 -30.20 -21.43 23.05
N HIS A 794 -30.99 -21.72 24.08
CA HIS A 794 -32.13 -20.89 24.46
C HIS A 794 -32.33 -20.88 25.98
N PRO A 795 -33.05 -19.89 26.55
CA PRO A 795 -33.39 -19.92 27.97
C PRO A 795 -34.22 -21.16 28.29
N LYS A 796 -33.89 -21.83 29.38
CA LYS A 796 -34.40 -23.14 29.78
C LYS A 796 -35.93 -23.17 29.89
N GLY A 797 -36.57 -24.06 29.14
CA GLY A 797 -38.03 -24.11 29.02
C GLY A 797 -38.70 -23.02 28.15
N GLU A 798 -37.94 -22.11 27.53
CA GLU A 798 -38.46 -21.02 26.66
C GLU A 798 -38.03 -21.12 25.18
N LEU A 799 -38.04 -22.32 24.58
CA LEU A 799 -37.87 -22.46 23.12
C LEU A 799 -39.04 -21.77 22.37
N LYS A 800 -38.85 -20.49 22.03
CA LYS A 800 -39.81 -19.67 21.27
C LYS A 800 -39.50 -19.85 19.79
N CYS A 801 -40.48 -20.32 19.02
CA CYS A 801 -40.38 -20.56 17.57
C CYS A 801 -39.67 -19.46 16.79
N LYS A 802 -39.80 -18.18 17.19
CA LYS A 802 -39.19 -17.02 16.52
C LYS A 802 -37.65 -17.06 16.41
N HIS A 803 -36.95 -17.90 17.19
CA HIS A 803 -35.50 -18.07 17.16
C HIS A 803 -35.04 -19.26 16.30
N ILE A 804 -35.97 -19.95 15.62
CA ILE A 804 -35.64 -21.04 14.71
C ILE A 804 -35.67 -20.45 13.29
N HIS A 805 -34.49 -20.32 12.69
CA HIS A 805 -34.30 -19.64 11.41
C HIS A 805 -34.36 -20.59 10.20
N GLU A 806 -34.51 -21.90 10.44
CA GLU A 806 -34.58 -22.92 9.40
C GLU A 806 -35.96 -23.60 9.32
N PRO A 807 -36.41 -24.03 8.11
CA PRO A 807 -37.69 -24.71 7.94
C PRO A 807 -37.76 -26.07 8.64
N GLU A 808 -36.70 -26.88 8.57
CA GLU A 808 -36.76 -28.26 9.05
C GLU A 808 -36.82 -28.35 10.58
N PRO A 809 -35.93 -27.69 11.37
CA PRO A 809 -36.02 -27.74 12.82
C PRO A 809 -37.30 -27.06 13.33
N CYS A 810 -37.78 -26.02 12.65
CA CYS A 810 -39.06 -25.38 12.96
C CYS A 810 -40.24 -26.36 12.89
N MET A 811 -40.18 -27.35 11.98
CA MET A 811 -41.21 -28.37 11.85
C MET A 811 -41.07 -29.53 12.86
N ARG A 812 -39.89 -29.74 13.45
CA ARG A 812 -39.65 -30.73 14.51
C ARG A 812 -40.28 -30.28 15.85
N VAL A 813 -40.26 -28.99 16.14
CA VAL A 813 -40.84 -28.44 17.38
C VAL A 813 -42.37 -28.45 17.35
N ALA A 814 -42.99 -29.30 18.17
CA ALA A 814 -44.44 -29.60 18.16
C ALA A 814 -45.42 -28.41 18.33
N LYS A 815 -44.93 -27.22 18.68
CA LYS A 815 -45.71 -25.97 18.84
C LYS A 815 -45.39 -24.92 17.77
N CYS A 816 -44.56 -25.25 16.78
CA CYS A 816 -44.06 -24.34 15.76
C CYS A 816 -44.47 -24.78 14.35
N ALA A 817 -44.41 -23.86 13.39
CA ALA A 817 -44.55 -24.12 11.97
C ALA A 817 -43.84 -23.04 11.15
N TRP A 818 -43.23 -23.44 10.04
CA TRP A 818 -42.55 -22.53 9.12
C TRP A 818 -43.56 -21.72 8.31
N ASP A 819 -43.43 -20.40 8.31
CA ASP A 819 -44.21 -19.49 7.47
C ASP A 819 -43.40 -19.18 6.20
N GLN A 820 -43.69 -19.91 5.11
CA GLN A 820 -42.99 -19.77 3.82
C GLN A 820 -43.08 -18.37 3.21
N HIS A 821 -44.06 -17.56 3.60
CA HIS A 821 -44.24 -16.22 3.03
C HIS A 821 -43.36 -15.17 3.72
N THR A 822 -43.08 -15.36 5.01
CA THR A 822 -42.23 -14.45 5.80
C THR A 822 -40.87 -15.03 6.18
N GLN A 823 -40.55 -16.25 5.70
CA GLN A 823 -39.33 -17.02 6.00
C GLN A 823 -38.98 -17.00 7.50
N ARG A 824 -39.99 -17.24 8.34
CA ARG A 824 -39.86 -17.21 9.80
C ARG A 824 -40.65 -18.34 10.44
N CYS A 825 -40.06 -18.95 11.47
CA CYS A 825 -40.75 -19.95 12.27
C CYS A 825 -41.74 -19.30 13.26
N ARG A 826 -43.01 -19.71 13.20
CA ARG A 826 -44.11 -19.11 13.98
C ARG A 826 -44.76 -20.12 14.92
N ARG A 827 -45.26 -19.64 16.07
CA ARG A 827 -45.97 -20.47 17.06
C ARG A 827 -47.39 -20.78 16.59
N LEU A 828 -47.72 -22.06 16.50
CA LEU A 828 -49.06 -22.53 16.17
C LEU A 828 -50.06 -22.19 17.30
N LYS A 829 -51.21 -21.61 16.92
CA LYS A 829 -52.30 -21.28 17.86
C LYS A 829 -53.00 -22.51 18.45
N LYS A 830 -52.80 -23.70 17.87
CA LYS A 830 -53.22 -25.01 18.40
C LYS A 830 -52.12 -26.04 18.11
N PRO A 831 -51.80 -26.97 19.03
CA PRO A 831 -50.84 -28.04 18.76
C PRO A 831 -51.33 -28.93 17.62
N ARG A 832 -50.40 -29.49 16.83
CA ARG A 832 -50.75 -30.50 15.81
C ARG A 832 -51.23 -31.77 16.52
N HIS A 833 -52.46 -32.20 16.21
CA HIS A 833 -52.84 -33.60 16.46
C HIS A 833 -52.16 -34.45 15.40
N VAL A 834 -51.21 -35.28 15.82
CA VAL A 834 -50.66 -36.36 15.00
C VAL A 834 -51.51 -37.59 15.29
N GLU A 835 -52.40 -37.95 14.36
CA GLU A 835 -52.87 -39.34 14.27
C GLU A 835 -51.77 -40.14 13.56
N LEU A 836 -51.46 -41.32 14.12
CA LEU A 836 -50.40 -42.24 13.69
C LEU A 836 -50.85 -43.11 12.51
#